data_AF-A0AAV0CGC3-F1
#
_entry.id   AF-A0AAV0CGC3-F1
#
_cell.length_a   1.000
_cell.length_b   1.000
_cell.length_c   1.000
_cell.angle_alpha   90.00
_cell.angle_beta   90.00
_cell.angle_gamma   90.00
#
_symmetry.space_group_name_H-M   'P 1'
#
loop_
_entity.id
_entity.type
_entity.pdbx_description
1 polymer ?
#
loop_
_entity_poly.entity_id
_entity_poly.type
_entity_poly.pdbx_seq_one_letter_code
_entity_poly.pdbx_strand_id
1 'polypeptide(L)'
;MFSYLSTRQLSLAFFIILLLGDGSFVYSSRSWEARGSSVFSLFNLKEKSRFWSESVIRGDMNDLESSGRAKVDISNYTKAGNIANYLKLLEIDSMYLPIPINFIFIGFEGKGNLEFKLQPEEMERWFTKIDHIFEHTRIPQIGEVLTPFYKISIDREQRHHLPLISHLSYNFSVHAIQMGEKVTSIFERAINAFGRRENVSKTSDDGDDLWQVDLDMMDVIVDSLVEYLQLEDAYNIFILNPKHNEKRVKYGYRRGLSEAEINFLKENKELQSKVLQSGTVSESVLALDKMKKPLYEKHPMAKFSWTVTEESDTVEWCNRCLNVLNNVESLSQEKDASSIIHSKVMQILKGKGDDLQSLFHKELKSGDFSGLHAECLTDTWVGNLRWAFIDLSAGPFSWGPAVGGEGVRTELSLPSVERTLGAVAEISEEEAEDILQEAIQDKFAVFGDMQKDHQAIDILLAEIDIYELFAFKHCKGRRVKLALCDELDERMRDLKNELQSFEGEEFDESHQLKAVDALKRMENWNLFSDTQEEVQNYTVARDTFLAHLGATLWGSMRHVISPSLADGAFHYYEKLSFQLFFITQEKVRNIKLLPVDLKPIMEGLSMLKLPSQKVLFSQHMLSLSEDPALAMAFSVARRAAAVPLLLVNGTYRKTVRSYLDSSILQHQLQRLNDHGSLKGLHAHSRSTLEIPIFWFIHGEPLLVDKHYQAKALPDMVIVVQSESSSWESHLQCNGRSLLWDLRRPVKAALAAVSEHLAGILPLHLVYSQAHETAVEDWIWSVGCNPLSIISSGWRISRFLSDTIARSYILTSLEESILLVNSAIHRLVMEKTSERTFKLFQSQERELLNKYNYVVSLWRRISTVSGELRYSDALVLLHTLEDASKGFAEYTNVTLASLSPIHCTSHRKVDVDFDMTTIPAFLVVLFILWFVLRPRRPKPKIN
;
A
#
# COMPACT_ATOMS: atom_id res chain seq x y z
N MET A 1 -22.51 -54.04 -39.50
CA MET A 1 -23.11 -54.16 -40.85
C MET A 1 -24.57 -53.74 -40.71
N PHE A 2 -24.96 -52.61 -41.34
CA PHE A 2 -26.33 -52.10 -41.65
C PHE A 2 -27.57 -52.79 -40.97
N SER A 3 -28.51 -52.10 -40.28
CA SER A 3 -29.62 -51.24 -40.80
C SER A 3 -30.98 -51.77 -40.28
N TYR A 4 -32.07 -51.05 -39.96
CA TYR A 4 -32.41 -49.62 -39.69
C TYR A 4 -33.84 -49.57 -39.07
N LEU A 5 -34.19 -48.56 -38.24
CA LEU A 5 -35.59 -48.06 -38.02
C LEU A 5 -36.61 -49.06 -37.37
N SER A 6 -37.74 -48.71 -36.73
CA SER A 6 -38.50 -47.46 -36.54
C SER A 6 -39.48 -47.54 -35.33
N THR A 7 -39.93 -46.37 -34.84
CA THR A 7 -41.27 -46.05 -34.25
C THR A 7 -41.72 -46.54 -32.85
N ARG A 8 -42.36 -45.59 -32.15
CA ARG A 8 -42.98 -45.65 -30.81
C ARG A 8 -44.50 -46.00 -30.86
N GLN A 9 -45.06 -46.18 -29.66
CA GLN A 9 -46.41 -45.78 -29.18
C GLN A 9 -47.62 -46.75 -29.31
N LEU A 10 -48.01 -47.25 -28.13
CA LEU A 10 -49.31 -47.71 -27.59
C LEU A 10 -49.02 -48.12 -26.12
N SER A 11 -49.86 -48.06 -25.09
CA SER A 11 -51.10 -47.35 -24.71
C SER A 11 -51.33 -47.68 -23.22
N LEU A 12 -51.50 -46.74 -22.28
CA LEU A 12 -52.76 -46.09 -21.85
C LEU A 12 -53.72 -46.99 -21.01
N ALA A 13 -54.25 -46.45 -19.90
CA ALA A 13 -55.17 -47.05 -18.88
C ALA A 13 -54.56 -48.17 -17.98
N PHE A 14 -54.33 -48.06 -16.66
CA PHE A 14 -54.88 -47.27 -15.52
C PHE A 14 -56.13 -47.87 -14.83
N PHE A 15 -56.33 -47.53 -13.55
CA PHE A 15 -57.19 -48.12 -12.48
C PHE A 15 -56.53 -49.29 -11.73
N ILE A 16 -56.56 -49.35 -10.38
CA ILE A 16 -57.66 -48.97 -9.46
C ILE A 16 -57.31 -47.82 -8.49
N ILE A 17 -58.37 -47.12 -8.07
CA ILE A 17 -58.45 -45.89 -7.27
C ILE A 17 -59.23 -46.16 -5.96
N LEU A 18 -58.93 -45.44 -4.87
CA LEU A 18 -59.82 -45.05 -3.75
C LEU A 18 -59.04 -44.05 -2.85
N LEU A 19 -59.19 -42.71 -2.95
CA LEU A 19 -60.32 -41.81 -2.60
C LEU A 19 -60.55 -41.72 -1.08
N LEU A 20 -60.90 -40.58 -0.46
CA LEU A 20 -61.58 -39.34 -0.89
C LEU A 20 -60.90 -38.10 -0.24
N GLY A 21 -61.12 -36.85 -0.65
CA GLY A 21 -62.01 -36.32 -1.70
C GLY A 21 -61.82 -34.80 -1.89
N ASP A 22 -62.29 -34.30 -3.04
CA ASP A 22 -61.99 -32.96 -3.57
C ASP A 22 -63.00 -31.88 -3.13
N GLY A 23 -62.60 -30.60 -3.22
CA GLY A 23 -63.41 -29.46 -2.79
C GLY A 23 -62.89 -28.13 -3.34
N SER A 24 -63.07 -27.90 -4.64
CA SER A 24 -62.54 -26.73 -5.35
C SER A 24 -63.26 -25.42 -5.01
N PHE A 25 -62.48 -24.40 -4.66
CA PHE A 25 -62.87 -22.99 -4.78
C PHE A 25 -61.76 -22.18 -5.45
N VAL A 26 -62.17 -21.25 -6.30
CA VAL A 26 -61.31 -20.45 -7.18
C VAL A 26 -60.40 -19.53 -6.37
N TYR A 27 -59.10 -19.55 -6.67
CA TYR A 27 -58.23 -18.40 -6.40
C TYR A 27 -57.73 -17.81 -7.72
N SER A 28 -57.84 -16.49 -7.84
CA SER A 28 -57.44 -15.74 -9.02
C SER A 28 -55.92 -15.86 -9.22
N SER A 29 -55.50 -16.22 -10.44
CA SER A 29 -54.14 -15.95 -10.89
C SER A 29 -53.99 -14.44 -11.07
N ARG A 30 -53.63 -13.74 -9.98
CA ARG A 30 -53.00 -12.42 -10.11
C ARG A 30 -51.73 -12.61 -10.92
N SER A 31 -51.65 -11.91 -12.05
CA SER A 31 -50.37 -11.64 -12.71
C SER A 31 -49.42 -11.10 -11.65
N TRP A 32 -48.24 -11.69 -11.54
CA TRP A 32 -47.15 -11.05 -10.82
C TRP A 32 -46.78 -9.82 -11.64
N GLU A 33 -47.17 -8.65 -11.15
CA GLU A 33 -46.63 -7.38 -11.63
C GLU A 33 -45.12 -7.39 -11.39
N ALA A 34 -44.37 -6.67 -12.23
CA ALA A 34 -42.92 -6.72 -12.20
C ALA A 34 -42.41 -6.29 -10.81
N ARG A 35 -41.46 -7.07 -10.28
CA ARG A 35 -40.66 -6.68 -9.10
C ARG A 35 -40.07 -5.30 -9.33
N GLY A 36 -39.99 -4.51 -8.27
CA GLY A 36 -39.22 -3.27 -8.27
C GLY A 36 -37.77 -3.52 -8.70
N SER A 37 -37.25 -2.61 -9.51
CA SER A 37 -35.81 -2.47 -9.76
C SER A 37 -35.25 -1.52 -8.71
N SER A 38 -34.07 -1.83 -8.17
CA SER A 38 -33.33 -0.88 -7.34
C SER A 38 -33.09 0.43 -8.09
N VAL A 39 -33.37 1.56 -7.46
CA VAL A 39 -33.38 2.92 -8.06
C VAL A 39 -32.05 3.29 -8.76
N PHE A 40 -30.93 2.68 -8.36
CA PHE A 40 -29.62 2.84 -9.00
C PHE A 40 -29.12 1.50 -9.55
N SER A 41 -28.60 1.51 -10.78
CA SER A 41 -28.13 0.32 -11.51
C SER A 41 -26.83 -0.25 -10.92
N LEU A 42 -26.02 0.61 -10.28
CA LEU A 42 -24.68 0.28 -9.80
C LEU A 42 -24.62 -0.82 -8.71
N PHE A 43 -25.74 -1.16 -8.05
CA PHE A 43 -25.76 -2.05 -6.88
C PHE A 43 -26.39 -3.43 -7.11
N ASN A 44 -26.97 -3.70 -8.28
CA ASN A 44 -27.71 -4.94 -8.54
C ASN A 44 -26.76 -6.06 -9.06
N LEU A 45 -26.22 -6.84 -8.12
CA LEU A 45 -25.10 -7.77 -8.30
C LEU A 45 -25.49 -9.17 -8.82
N LYS A 46 -25.82 -9.32 -10.11
CA LYS A 46 -25.95 -10.65 -10.76
C LYS A 46 -24.60 -11.23 -11.24
N GLU A 47 -24.61 -12.44 -11.79
CA GLU A 47 -23.43 -13.31 -11.74
C GLU A 47 -22.31 -12.99 -12.76
N LYS A 48 -22.63 -12.78 -14.06
CA LYS A 48 -21.66 -12.77 -15.18
C LYS A 48 -21.28 -11.37 -15.70
N SER A 49 -20.92 -10.47 -14.78
CA SER A 49 -20.37 -9.14 -15.08
C SER A 49 -19.03 -9.17 -15.81
N ARG A 50 -18.83 -8.34 -16.85
CA ARG A 50 -17.52 -8.13 -17.51
C ARG A 50 -16.62 -7.07 -16.84
N PHE A 51 -16.92 -6.73 -15.58
CA PHE A 51 -16.32 -5.67 -14.77
C PHE A 51 -14.77 -5.65 -14.82
N TRP A 52 -14.15 -6.84 -14.73
CA TRP A 52 -12.77 -7.06 -15.14
C TRP A 52 -12.80 -8.02 -16.32
N SER A 53 -12.27 -7.63 -17.48
CA SER A 53 -12.12 -8.60 -18.57
C SER A 53 -11.19 -9.74 -18.12
N GLU A 54 -11.44 -10.96 -18.59
CA GLU A 54 -10.57 -12.11 -18.31
C GLU A 54 -9.12 -11.84 -18.76
N SER A 55 -8.95 -10.95 -19.74
CA SER A 55 -7.69 -10.46 -20.28
C SER A 55 -6.92 -9.43 -19.43
N VAL A 56 -7.45 -8.90 -18.31
CA VAL A 56 -6.67 -7.95 -17.48
C VAL A 56 -5.57 -8.67 -16.69
N ILE A 57 -5.73 -9.97 -16.38
CA ILE A 57 -4.56 -10.79 -16.00
C ILE A 57 -3.78 -11.14 -17.26
N ARG A 58 -2.75 -10.35 -17.54
CA ARG A 58 -1.68 -10.80 -18.43
C ARG A 58 -0.93 -11.94 -17.73
N GLY A 59 -1.16 -13.16 -18.24
CA GLY A 59 -0.34 -14.31 -17.93
C GLY A 59 1.07 -14.15 -18.51
N ASP A 60 1.99 -13.73 -17.65
CA ASP A 60 3.44 -13.68 -17.87
C ASP A 60 3.96 -12.70 -18.94
N MET A 61 5.28 -12.49 -18.90
CA MET A 61 6.07 -11.76 -19.90
C MET A 61 6.17 -12.48 -21.26
N ASN A 62 5.15 -13.24 -21.64
CA ASN A 62 5.15 -14.02 -22.89
C ASN A 62 4.87 -13.11 -24.09
N ASP A 63 4.08 -12.05 -23.91
CA ASP A 63 3.81 -11.01 -24.93
C ASP A 63 5.03 -10.13 -25.23
N LEU A 64 6.06 -10.13 -24.37
CA LEU A 64 7.29 -9.34 -24.54
C LEU A 64 8.35 -10.04 -25.41
N GLU A 65 8.17 -11.33 -25.73
CA GLU A 65 9.07 -12.04 -26.64
C GLU A 65 8.76 -11.68 -28.10
N SER A 66 9.78 -11.24 -28.84
CA SER A 66 9.66 -10.98 -30.27
C SER A 66 9.25 -12.27 -31.01
N SER A 67 8.01 -12.33 -31.53
CA SER A 67 7.48 -13.52 -32.21
C SER A 67 8.46 -14.05 -33.27
N GLY A 68 8.82 -15.33 -33.20
CA GLY A 68 9.96 -15.88 -33.94
C GLY A 68 9.95 -15.65 -35.46
N ARG A 69 11.12 -15.23 -35.99
CA ARG A 69 11.53 -15.19 -37.41
C ARG A 69 10.40 -15.01 -38.44
N ALA A 70 10.06 -13.75 -38.72
CA ALA A 70 9.64 -13.42 -40.07
C ALA A 70 10.74 -13.81 -41.08
N LYS A 71 10.39 -14.14 -42.32
CA LYS A 71 11.39 -14.38 -43.37
C LYS A 71 12.19 -13.10 -43.58
N VAL A 72 13.52 -13.21 -43.43
CA VAL A 72 14.49 -12.14 -43.68
C VAL A 72 14.41 -11.77 -45.16
N ASP A 73 13.71 -10.68 -45.44
CA ASP A 73 13.41 -10.21 -46.77
C ASP A 73 13.46 -8.67 -46.77
N ILE A 74 14.14 -8.11 -47.77
CA ILE A 74 14.24 -6.67 -48.01
C ILE A 74 12.84 -6.06 -48.08
N SER A 75 11.88 -6.80 -48.67
CA SER A 75 10.50 -6.34 -48.82
C SER A 75 9.78 -6.14 -47.46
N ASN A 76 10.11 -6.95 -46.44
CA ASN A 76 9.55 -6.82 -45.09
C ASN A 76 10.23 -5.67 -44.34
N TYR A 77 11.55 -5.54 -44.46
CA TYR A 77 12.31 -4.46 -43.83
C TYR A 77 11.83 -3.08 -44.30
N THR A 78 11.72 -2.86 -45.62
CA THR A 78 11.27 -1.57 -46.17
C THR A 78 9.79 -1.26 -45.87
N LYS A 79 8.93 -2.28 -45.69
CA LYS A 79 7.51 -2.08 -45.34
C LYS A 79 7.28 -1.72 -43.87
N ALA A 80 8.20 -2.08 -42.98
CA ALA A 80 8.04 -1.83 -41.54
C ALA A 80 8.12 -0.33 -41.16
N GLY A 81 8.70 0.51 -42.01
CA GLY A 81 8.87 1.95 -41.82
C GLY A 81 9.98 2.34 -40.85
N ASN A 82 10.11 1.65 -39.72
CA ASN A 82 11.17 1.83 -38.73
C ASN A 82 11.72 0.48 -38.22
N ILE A 83 12.85 0.54 -37.50
CA ILE A 83 13.56 -0.66 -37.05
C ILE A 83 12.79 -1.39 -35.94
N ALA A 84 12.18 -0.65 -35.01
CA ALA A 84 11.40 -1.24 -33.91
C ALA A 84 10.24 -2.11 -34.44
N ASN A 85 9.44 -1.61 -35.38
CA ASN A 85 8.35 -2.33 -36.03
C ASN A 85 8.84 -3.58 -36.79
N TYR A 86 10.00 -3.50 -37.45
CA TYR A 86 10.58 -4.66 -38.15
C TYR A 86 10.95 -5.79 -37.18
N LEU A 87 11.54 -5.43 -36.04
CA LEU A 87 11.88 -6.38 -34.96
C LEU A 87 10.68 -6.77 -34.09
N LYS A 88 9.53 -6.10 -34.25
CA LYS A 88 8.36 -6.15 -33.36
C LYS A 88 8.68 -5.82 -31.90
N LEU A 89 9.57 -4.85 -31.69
CA LEU A 89 9.83 -4.27 -30.37
C LEU A 89 8.82 -3.15 -30.11
N LEU A 90 8.13 -3.24 -28.98
CA LEU A 90 7.18 -2.24 -28.48
C LEU A 90 7.71 -1.69 -27.15
N GLU A 91 7.39 -0.44 -26.84
CA GLU A 91 7.70 0.13 -25.52
C GLU A 91 6.88 -0.61 -24.44
N ILE A 92 7.50 -0.82 -23.27
CA ILE A 92 6.88 -1.55 -22.16
C ILE A 92 6.01 -0.57 -21.37
N ASP A 93 4.68 -0.68 -21.55
CA ASP A 93 3.68 0.13 -20.81
C ASP A 93 3.53 -0.31 -19.34
N SER A 94 3.47 -1.63 -19.11
CA SER A 94 3.19 -2.24 -17.80
C SER A 94 3.88 -3.60 -17.64
N MET A 95 4.45 -3.87 -16.47
CA MET A 95 5.00 -5.15 -16.03
C MET A 95 4.35 -5.58 -14.70
N TYR A 96 3.97 -6.86 -14.60
CA TYR A 96 3.26 -7.39 -13.44
C TYR A 96 4.18 -8.21 -12.52
N LEU A 97 4.12 -7.94 -11.22
CA LEU A 97 4.80 -8.66 -10.15
C LEU A 97 3.77 -9.46 -9.34
N PRO A 98 3.80 -10.81 -9.36
CA PRO A 98 2.86 -11.62 -8.60
C PRO A 98 3.08 -11.46 -7.09
N ILE A 99 1.99 -11.33 -6.33
CA ILE A 99 2.01 -11.32 -4.86
C ILE A 99 0.96 -12.31 -4.32
N PRO A 100 1.36 -13.39 -3.63
CA PRO A 100 0.43 -14.31 -2.96
C PRO A 100 -0.09 -13.73 -1.63
N ILE A 101 -1.40 -13.78 -1.45
CA ILE A 101 -2.12 -13.37 -0.23
C ILE A 101 -3.00 -14.51 0.25
N ASN A 102 -3.06 -14.70 1.57
CA ASN A 102 -4.04 -15.52 2.26
C ASN A 102 -5.00 -14.64 3.07
N PHE A 103 -6.31 -14.83 2.90
CA PHE A 103 -7.36 -14.24 3.75
C PHE A 103 -7.96 -15.33 4.64
N ILE A 104 -7.63 -15.31 5.93
CA ILE A 104 -7.92 -16.40 6.86
C ILE A 104 -9.09 -16.01 7.75
N PHE A 105 -10.24 -16.66 7.54
CA PHE A 105 -11.49 -16.40 8.25
C PHE A 105 -11.65 -17.35 9.46
N ILE A 106 -11.84 -16.78 10.64
CA ILE A 106 -12.05 -17.50 11.91
C ILE A 106 -13.35 -16.99 12.56
N GLY A 107 -14.29 -17.88 12.88
CA GLY A 107 -15.61 -17.51 13.43
C GLY A 107 -16.67 -17.19 12.37
N PHE A 108 -16.51 -17.70 11.15
CA PHE A 108 -17.41 -17.51 10.00
C PHE A 108 -18.03 -18.83 9.50
N GLU A 109 -17.87 -19.90 10.25
CA GLU A 109 -18.38 -21.26 10.00
C GLU A 109 -19.78 -21.50 10.58
N GLY A 110 -20.41 -20.47 11.16
CA GLY A 110 -21.67 -20.56 11.90
C GLY A 110 -21.51 -20.84 13.41
N LYS A 111 -20.30 -20.71 13.95
CA LYS A 111 -20.00 -20.93 15.38
C LYS A 111 -19.37 -19.74 16.11
N GLY A 112 -18.86 -18.74 15.38
CA GLY A 112 -18.41 -17.45 15.92
C GLY A 112 -19.57 -16.49 16.24
N ASN A 113 -19.30 -15.18 16.25
CA ASN A 113 -20.28 -14.17 16.68
C ASN A 113 -21.55 -14.19 15.82
N LEU A 114 -22.70 -14.03 16.48
CA LEU A 114 -24.06 -14.12 15.91
C LEU A 114 -24.33 -15.38 15.05
N GLU A 115 -23.54 -16.45 15.23
CA GLU A 115 -23.59 -17.67 14.41
C GLU A 115 -23.49 -17.37 12.91
N PHE A 116 -22.79 -16.28 12.56
CA PHE A 116 -22.67 -15.83 11.17
C PHE A 116 -21.88 -16.84 10.33
N LYS A 117 -22.43 -17.16 9.15
CA LYS A 117 -21.83 -18.09 8.19
C LYS A 117 -21.62 -17.42 6.84
N LEU A 118 -20.37 -17.41 6.38
CA LEU A 118 -20.01 -17.10 4.99
C LEU A 118 -20.14 -18.36 4.14
N GLN A 119 -20.76 -18.24 2.97
CA GLN A 119 -20.81 -19.31 1.97
C GLN A 119 -19.71 -19.12 0.91
N PRO A 120 -19.16 -20.20 0.33
CA PRO A 120 -18.14 -20.11 -0.73
C PRO A 120 -18.59 -19.27 -1.93
N GLU A 121 -19.86 -19.38 -2.32
CA GLU A 121 -20.44 -18.73 -3.49
C GLU A 121 -20.55 -17.21 -3.30
N GLU A 122 -20.89 -16.76 -2.09
CA GLU A 122 -20.90 -15.33 -1.72
C GLU A 122 -19.48 -14.74 -1.81
N MET A 123 -18.50 -15.48 -1.27
CA MET A 123 -17.10 -15.06 -1.26
C MET A 123 -16.51 -15.05 -2.67
N GLU A 124 -16.79 -16.04 -3.50
CA GLU A 124 -16.35 -16.05 -4.91
C GLU A 124 -17.00 -14.90 -5.70
N ARG A 125 -18.31 -14.67 -5.56
CA ARG A 125 -19.07 -13.57 -6.21
C ARG A 125 -18.50 -12.19 -5.91
N TRP A 126 -18.08 -11.94 -4.67
CA TRP A 126 -17.51 -10.66 -4.25
C TRP A 126 -16.00 -10.55 -4.52
N PHE A 127 -15.20 -11.54 -4.08
CA PHE A 127 -13.74 -11.42 -4.05
C PHE A 127 -13.06 -11.66 -5.41
N THR A 128 -13.70 -12.34 -6.36
CA THR A 128 -13.22 -12.38 -7.76
C THR A 128 -13.34 -11.04 -8.48
N LYS A 129 -14.15 -10.12 -7.94
CA LYS A 129 -14.44 -8.79 -8.50
C LYS A 129 -13.72 -7.66 -7.76
N ILE A 130 -12.89 -7.97 -6.76
CA ILE A 130 -11.99 -6.98 -6.15
C ILE A 130 -10.89 -6.62 -7.15
N ASP A 131 -10.36 -5.40 -7.04
CA ASP A 131 -9.19 -4.99 -7.81
C ASP A 131 -7.96 -5.80 -7.36
N HIS A 132 -7.50 -6.72 -8.23
CA HIS A 132 -6.31 -7.53 -7.99
C HIS A 132 -5.03 -6.85 -8.51
N ILE A 133 -5.11 -5.69 -9.19
CA ILE A 133 -3.97 -5.09 -9.89
C ILE A 133 -3.73 -3.66 -9.42
N PHE A 134 -2.66 -3.49 -8.64
CA PHE A 134 -2.30 -2.20 -8.05
C PHE A 134 -1.03 -1.67 -8.71
N GLU A 135 -1.11 -0.50 -9.33
CA GLU A 135 0.06 0.19 -9.87
C GLU A 135 0.96 0.63 -8.71
N HIS A 136 2.27 0.34 -8.80
CA HIS A 136 3.21 0.84 -7.80
C HIS A 136 3.32 2.37 -7.94
N THR A 137 3.19 3.05 -6.81
CA THR A 137 3.16 4.52 -6.75
C THR A 137 4.20 5.07 -5.79
N ARG A 138 4.69 6.28 -6.10
CA ARG A 138 5.61 7.05 -5.27
C ARG A 138 4.93 8.34 -4.82
N ILE A 139 5.13 8.71 -3.56
CA ILE A 139 4.71 9.99 -2.99
C ILE A 139 5.88 10.97 -3.18
N PRO A 140 5.67 12.11 -3.87
CA PRO A 140 6.72 13.10 -4.08
C PRO A 140 7.21 13.69 -2.75
N GLN A 141 8.43 14.23 -2.74
CA GLN A 141 8.98 14.86 -1.55
C GLN A 141 8.11 16.04 -1.12
N ILE A 142 7.52 15.92 0.06
CA ILE A 142 6.56 16.88 0.61
C ILE A 142 7.32 18.17 0.97
N GLY A 143 7.06 19.24 0.20
CA GLY A 143 7.45 20.62 0.54
C GLY A 143 6.74 21.11 1.82
N GLU A 144 6.90 22.38 2.19
CA GLU A 144 6.52 22.94 3.52
C GLU A 144 5.35 22.25 4.28
N VAL A 145 5.72 21.24 5.07
CA VAL A 145 5.07 20.77 6.31
C VAL A 145 3.63 20.24 6.22
N LEU A 146 3.49 18.96 6.58
CA LEU A 146 2.23 18.39 7.07
C LEU A 146 1.66 19.23 8.22
N THR A 147 0.60 19.97 7.93
CA THR A 147 -0.41 20.32 8.92
C THR A 147 -1.68 19.56 8.54
N PRO A 148 -2.39 18.90 9.49
CA PRO A 148 -3.58 18.08 9.18
C PRO A 148 -4.82 18.90 8.76
N PHE A 149 -4.60 20.10 8.20
CA PHE A 149 -5.60 21.09 7.83
C PHE A 149 -5.40 21.65 6.40
N TYR A 150 -4.27 21.38 5.75
CA TYR A 150 -3.93 21.94 4.44
C TYR A 150 -3.60 20.82 3.46
N LYS A 151 -4.25 20.84 2.30
CA LYS A 151 -4.00 19.89 1.20
C LYS A 151 -2.53 19.96 0.79
N ILE A 152 -1.90 18.81 0.60
CA ILE A 152 -0.53 18.68 0.13
C ILE A 152 -0.46 19.23 -1.31
N SER A 153 0.09 20.43 -1.49
CA SER A 153 0.35 20.98 -2.82
C SER A 153 1.69 20.45 -3.33
N ILE A 154 1.65 19.60 -4.37
CA ILE A 154 2.86 19.22 -5.11
C ILE A 154 3.31 20.42 -5.96
N ASP A 155 4.56 20.84 -5.80
CA ASP A 155 5.19 21.76 -6.75
C ASP A 155 5.40 21.06 -8.10
N ARG A 156 4.57 21.45 -9.08
CA ARG A 156 4.53 20.87 -10.44
C ARG A 156 5.82 21.05 -11.27
N GLU A 157 6.82 21.74 -10.73
CA GLU A 157 8.10 22.03 -11.42
C GLU A 157 9.23 21.04 -11.10
N GLN A 158 9.04 20.11 -10.15
CA GLN A 158 10.08 19.14 -9.79
C GLN A 158 10.21 18.03 -10.85
N ARG A 159 11.44 17.82 -11.35
CA ARG A 159 11.78 16.66 -12.18
C ARG A 159 12.04 15.45 -11.29
N HIS A 160 11.04 14.58 -11.17
CA HIS A 160 11.19 13.29 -10.47
C HIS A 160 12.23 12.40 -11.16
N HIS A 161 12.98 11.61 -10.37
CA HIS A 161 14.00 10.70 -10.91
C HIS A 161 13.36 9.43 -11.53
N LEU A 162 12.29 8.93 -10.91
CA LEU A 162 11.41 7.88 -11.43
C LEU A 162 9.99 8.44 -11.56
N PRO A 163 9.13 7.89 -12.43
CA PRO A 163 7.74 8.34 -12.51
C PRO A 163 6.98 8.04 -11.21
N LEU A 164 6.11 8.97 -10.80
CA LEU A 164 5.26 8.80 -9.60
C LEU A 164 4.29 7.62 -9.73
N ILE A 165 3.88 7.28 -10.95
CA ILE A 165 3.16 6.05 -11.30
C ILE A 165 4.14 5.18 -12.09
N SER A 166 4.60 4.09 -11.49
CA SER A 166 5.59 3.16 -12.07
C SER A 166 5.03 2.43 -13.30
N HIS A 167 5.91 1.89 -14.16
CA HIS A 167 5.52 0.87 -15.14
C HIS A 167 5.29 -0.50 -14.48
N LEU A 168 5.62 -0.63 -13.20
CA LEU A 168 5.45 -1.84 -12.39
C LEU A 168 4.10 -1.84 -11.67
N SER A 169 3.36 -2.93 -11.80
CA SER A 169 2.11 -3.19 -11.10
C SER A 169 2.19 -4.50 -10.33
N TYR A 170 1.56 -4.54 -9.16
CA TYR A 170 1.37 -5.76 -8.39
C TYR A 170 0.17 -6.54 -8.92
N ASN A 171 0.27 -7.86 -8.99
CA ASN A 171 -0.81 -8.76 -9.38
C ASN A 171 -1.08 -9.72 -8.23
N PHE A 172 -2.18 -9.50 -7.50
CA PHE A 172 -2.50 -10.21 -6.28
C PHE A 172 -3.25 -11.51 -6.54
N SER A 173 -2.65 -12.62 -6.14
CA SER A 173 -3.34 -13.90 -6.05
C SER A 173 -3.92 -14.06 -4.65
N VAL A 174 -5.25 -14.15 -4.54
CA VAL A 174 -5.97 -14.20 -3.26
C VAL A 174 -6.43 -15.62 -2.97
N HIS A 175 -5.98 -16.19 -1.85
CA HIS A 175 -6.45 -17.46 -1.35
C HIS A 175 -7.21 -17.24 -0.04
N ALA A 176 -8.53 -17.37 -0.06
CA ALA A 176 -9.35 -17.32 1.13
C ALA A 176 -9.43 -18.71 1.79
N ILE A 177 -9.19 -18.76 3.10
CA ILE A 177 -9.10 -19.97 3.91
C ILE A 177 -10.09 -19.83 5.08
N GLN A 178 -11.11 -20.68 5.14
CA GLN A 178 -12.04 -20.76 6.26
C GLN A 178 -11.55 -21.79 7.28
N MET A 179 -11.31 -21.35 8.51
CA MET A 179 -10.92 -22.21 9.62
C MET A 179 -12.13 -22.88 10.27
N GLY A 180 -11.94 -24.10 10.81
CA GLY A 180 -13.01 -24.85 11.49
C GLY A 180 -13.24 -24.45 12.95
N GLU A 181 -14.40 -24.84 13.49
CA GLU A 181 -14.91 -24.54 14.86
C GLU A 181 -13.87 -24.70 15.98
N LYS A 182 -13.03 -25.74 15.90
CA LYS A 182 -11.97 -25.97 16.88
C LYS A 182 -10.96 -24.83 16.95
N VAL A 183 -10.57 -24.24 15.82
CA VAL A 183 -9.65 -23.09 15.77
C VAL A 183 -10.32 -21.86 16.34
N THR A 184 -11.57 -21.58 15.98
CA THR A 184 -12.38 -20.49 16.55
C THR A 184 -12.42 -20.59 18.08
N SER A 185 -12.69 -21.77 18.62
CA SER A 185 -12.68 -22.01 20.08
C SER A 185 -11.31 -21.78 20.74
N ILE A 186 -10.19 -22.08 20.06
CA ILE A 186 -8.84 -21.71 20.56
C ILE A 186 -8.68 -20.20 20.64
N PHE A 187 -9.09 -19.45 19.62
CA PHE A 187 -8.97 -17.99 19.58
C PHE A 187 -9.86 -17.32 20.63
N GLU A 188 -11.13 -17.73 20.75
CA GLU A 188 -12.03 -17.28 21.82
C GLU A 188 -11.46 -17.57 23.21
N ARG A 189 -10.91 -18.76 23.43
CA ARG A 189 -10.30 -19.12 24.70
C ARG A 189 -9.00 -18.35 24.97
N ALA A 190 -8.19 -18.06 23.95
CA ALA A 190 -7.00 -17.24 24.06
C ALA A 190 -7.31 -15.79 24.44
N ILE A 191 -8.30 -15.16 23.79
CA ILE A 191 -8.82 -13.84 24.15
C ILE A 191 -9.29 -13.83 25.61
N ASN A 192 -9.95 -14.90 26.05
CA ASN A 192 -10.37 -15.05 27.45
C ASN A 192 -9.18 -15.19 28.42
N ALA A 193 -8.25 -16.11 28.17
CA ALA A 193 -7.09 -16.41 29.02
C ALA A 193 -6.04 -15.28 29.09
N PHE A 194 -5.85 -14.53 28.00
CA PHE A 194 -4.87 -13.44 27.90
C PHE A 194 -5.48 -12.06 28.19
N GLY A 195 -6.80 -11.98 28.35
CA GLY A 195 -7.50 -10.75 28.68
C GLY A 195 -7.52 -10.44 30.18
N ARG A 196 -7.18 -9.19 30.53
CA ARG A 196 -7.20 -8.62 31.89
C ARG A 196 -7.88 -7.25 31.89
N ARG A 197 -8.47 -6.83 33.01
CA ARG A 197 -9.11 -5.50 33.12
C ARG A 197 -8.06 -4.40 32.88
N GLU A 198 -8.43 -3.33 32.16
CA GLU A 198 -7.53 -2.19 31.96
C GLU A 198 -7.25 -1.46 33.29
N ASN A 199 -8.30 -1.24 34.10
CA ASN A 199 -8.19 -0.58 35.39
C ASN A 199 -8.20 -1.59 36.54
N VAL A 200 -7.01 -1.80 37.12
CA VAL A 200 -6.74 -2.69 38.26
C VAL A 200 -7.48 -2.27 39.54
N SER A 201 -7.84 -0.99 39.68
CA SER A 201 -8.42 -0.44 40.91
C SER A 201 -9.95 -0.58 41.02
N LYS A 202 -10.64 -0.91 39.93
CA LYS A 202 -12.09 -1.15 39.95
C LYS A 202 -12.39 -2.59 40.37
N THR A 203 -13.18 -2.75 41.43
CA THR A 203 -13.69 -4.04 41.89
C THR A 203 -15.19 -4.24 41.65
N SER A 204 -15.90 -3.26 41.10
CA SER A 204 -17.29 -3.43 40.67
C SER A 204 -17.35 -4.23 39.37
N ASP A 205 -18.41 -5.00 39.18
CA ASP A 205 -18.71 -5.76 37.95
C ASP A 205 -19.69 -4.97 37.07
N ASP A 206 -19.48 -3.65 36.99
CA ASP A 206 -20.24 -2.79 36.08
C ASP A 206 -19.88 -3.16 34.64
N GLY A 207 -20.87 -3.54 33.82
CA GLY A 207 -20.69 -4.11 32.48
C GLY A 207 -20.06 -3.20 31.40
N ASP A 208 -19.42 -2.11 31.79
CA ASP A 208 -18.72 -1.13 30.96
C ASP A 208 -17.19 -1.14 31.19
N ASP A 209 -16.67 -2.10 31.97
CA ASP A 209 -15.22 -2.27 32.17
C ASP A 209 -14.50 -2.72 30.89
N LEU A 210 -13.52 -1.94 30.45
CA LEU A 210 -12.70 -2.21 29.27
C LEU A 210 -11.58 -3.22 29.59
N TRP A 211 -11.44 -4.24 28.74
CA TRP A 211 -10.41 -5.28 28.85
C TRP A 211 -9.27 -5.10 27.84
N GLN A 212 -8.06 -5.43 28.26
CA GLN A 212 -6.88 -5.50 27.40
C GLN A 212 -6.43 -6.96 27.23
N VAL A 213 -6.23 -7.39 25.99
CA VAL A 213 -5.70 -8.70 25.61
C VAL A 213 -4.21 -8.57 25.32
N ASP A 214 -3.41 -9.47 25.88
CA ASP A 214 -1.95 -9.45 25.75
C ASP A 214 -1.47 -9.86 24.34
N LEU A 215 -1.03 -8.86 23.58
CA LEU A 215 -0.49 -9.07 22.23
C LEU A 215 0.77 -9.93 22.18
N ASP A 216 1.67 -9.86 23.16
CA ASP A 216 2.89 -10.67 23.12
C ASP A 216 2.58 -12.19 23.28
N MET A 217 1.42 -12.53 23.85
CA MET A 217 0.92 -13.90 23.94
C MET A 217 0.09 -14.30 22.71
N MET A 218 -0.70 -13.37 22.16
CA MET A 218 -1.47 -13.59 20.94
C MET A 218 -0.56 -13.82 19.72
N ASP A 219 0.52 -13.03 19.61
CA ASP A 219 1.57 -13.18 18.59
C ASP A 219 2.07 -14.64 18.53
N VAL A 220 2.29 -15.30 19.67
CA VAL A 220 2.78 -16.69 19.75
C VAL A 220 1.77 -17.69 19.19
N ILE A 221 0.47 -17.50 19.43
CA ILE A 221 -0.57 -18.38 18.89
C ILE A 221 -0.63 -18.24 17.36
N VAL A 222 -0.67 -17.00 16.85
CA VAL A 222 -0.77 -16.74 15.41
C VAL A 222 0.51 -17.19 14.67
N ASP A 223 1.70 -16.86 15.19
CA ASP A 223 2.99 -17.36 14.67
C ASP A 223 2.99 -18.91 14.59
N SER A 224 2.50 -19.59 15.63
CA SER A 224 2.46 -21.06 15.66
C SER A 224 1.52 -21.67 14.63
N LEU A 225 0.38 -21.01 14.33
CA LEU A 225 -0.57 -21.48 13.32
C LEU A 225 0.00 -21.31 11.91
N VAL A 226 0.66 -20.17 11.65
CA VAL A 226 1.34 -19.89 10.38
C VAL A 226 2.49 -20.87 10.13
N GLU A 227 3.34 -21.16 11.13
CA GLU A 227 4.42 -22.15 11.00
C GLU A 227 3.88 -23.58 10.84
N TYR A 228 2.82 -23.94 11.58
CA TYR A 228 2.22 -25.27 11.53
C TYR A 228 1.62 -25.58 10.15
N LEU A 229 0.83 -24.65 9.59
CA LEU A 229 0.20 -24.79 8.27
C LEU A 229 1.12 -24.45 7.08
N GLN A 230 2.37 -24.04 7.35
CA GLN A 230 3.36 -23.58 6.36
C GLN A 230 2.91 -22.39 5.49
N LEU A 231 2.18 -21.43 6.07
CA LEU A 231 1.66 -20.27 5.34
C LEU A 231 2.70 -19.12 5.19
N GLU A 232 3.98 -19.43 5.39
CA GLU A 232 5.11 -18.47 5.36
C GLU A 232 5.39 -17.91 3.94
N ASP A 233 4.96 -18.62 2.90
CA ASP A 233 5.16 -18.29 1.47
C ASP A 233 4.08 -17.34 0.91
N ALA A 234 3.20 -16.80 1.76
CA ALA A 234 2.18 -15.80 1.41
C ALA A 234 2.07 -14.71 2.48
N TYR A 235 1.38 -13.61 2.16
CA TYR A 235 1.00 -12.59 3.14
C TYR A 235 -0.37 -12.93 3.74
N ASN A 236 -0.43 -13.13 5.06
CA ASN A 236 -1.64 -13.62 5.73
C ASN A 236 -2.39 -12.49 6.43
N ILE A 237 -3.65 -12.24 6.07
CA ILE A 237 -4.55 -11.37 6.84
C ILE A 237 -5.57 -12.27 7.52
N PHE A 238 -5.58 -12.27 8.85
CA PHE A 238 -6.57 -12.98 9.66
C PHE A 238 -7.78 -12.06 9.92
N ILE A 239 -8.99 -12.57 9.67
CA ILE A 239 -10.25 -11.89 9.96
C ILE A 239 -10.93 -12.72 11.06
N LEU A 240 -11.07 -12.14 12.24
CA LEU A 240 -11.62 -12.79 13.43
C LEU A 240 -13.05 -12.29 13.67
N ASN A 241 -13.96 -13.22 13.94
CA ASN A 241 -15.33 -12.98 14.40
C ASN A 241 -15.65 -13.85 15.64
N PRO A 242 -14.90 -13.73 16.75
CA PRO A 242 -15.10 -14.53 17.96
C PRO A 242 -16.39 -14.12 18.70
N LYS A 243 -17.04 -15.06 19.39
CA LYS A 243 -18.21 -14.78 20.24
C LYS A 243 -17.85 -13.84 21.39
N HIS A 244 -18.76 -12.90 21.70
CA HIS A 244 -18.68 -12.10 22.91
C HIS A 244 -18.89 -12.97 24.17
N ASN A 245 -18.14 -12.65 25.22
CA ASN A 245 -18.33 -13.20 26.55
C ASN A 245 -19.24 -12.23 27.33
N GLU A 246 -20.31 -12.73 27.96
CA GLU A 246 -21.25 -11.93 28.76
C GLU A 246 -20.58 -11.04 29.82
N LYS A 247 -19.39 -11.42 30.30
CA LYS A 247 -18.59 -10.67 31.29
C LYS A 247 -17.62 -9.64 30.69
N ARG A 248 -17.47 -9.60 29.37
CA ARG A 248 -16.48 -8.78 28.64
C ARG A 248 -17.08 -8.19 27.38
N VAL A 249 -17.97 -7.21 27.57
CA VAL A 249 -18.66 -6.52 26.47
C VAL A 249 -17.67 -5.75 25.57
N LYS A 250 -16.59 -5.20 26.14
CA LYS A 250 -15.58 -4.40 25.42
C LYS A 250 -14.17 -4.88 25.71
N TYR A 251 -13.41 -5.22 24.67
CA TYR A 251 -11.99 -5.56 24.76
C TYR A 251 -11.19 -5.05 23.56
N GLY A 252 -9.88 -4.97 23.73
CA GLY A 252 -8.94 -4.70 22.66
C GLY A 252 -7.55 -5.22 22.94
N TYR A 253 -6.69 -5.15 21.95
CA TYR A 253 -5.35 -5.66 21.96
C TYR A 253 -4.35 -4.57 22.38
N ARG A 254 -3.46 -4.87 23.34
CA ARG A 254 -2.36 -3.98 23.75
C ARG A 254 -1.10 -4.78 24.03
N ARG A 255 0.05 -4.22 23.64
CA ARG A 255 1.38 -4.69 24.05
C ARG A 255 1.86 -3.97 25.30
N GLY A 256 2.53 -4.68 26.22
CA GLY A 256 3.06 -4.09 27.46
C GLY A 256 2.07 -4.07 28.63
N LEU A 257 1.84 -2.90 29.24
CA LEU A 257 1.01 -2.67 30.44
C LEU A 257 0.00 -1.54 30.22
N SER A 258 -1.09 -1.51 30.99
CA SER A 258 -2.00 -0.35 31.05
C SER A 258 -1.45 0.79 31.90
N GLU A 259 -2.00 1.99 31.75
CA GLU A 259 -1.69 3.13 32.62
C GLU A 259 -1.94 2.83 34.11
N ALA A 260 -2.99 2.05 34.44
CA ALA A 260 -3.26 1.67 35.83
C ALA A 260 -2.19 0.71 36.37
N GLU A 261 -1.72 -0.23 35.55
CA GLU A 261 -0.64 -1.16 35.92
C GLU A 261 0.73 -0.45 36.04
N ILE A 262 1.00 0.52 35.16
CA ILE A 262 2.21 1.37 35.22
C ILE A 262 2.22 2.20 36.52
N ASN A 263 1.10 2.83 36.86
CA ASN A 263 0.99 3.60 38.10
C ASN A 263 1.08 2.71 39.35
N PHE A 264 0.45 1.53 39.35
CA PHE A 264 0.60 0.55 40.42
C PHE A 264 2.06 0.09 40.60
N LEU A 265 2.77 -0.19 39.49
CA LEU A 265 4.19 -0.56 39.52
C LEU A 265 5.06 0.58 40.07
N LYS A 266 4.77 1.83 39.70
CA LYS A 266 5.47 3.04 40.15
C LYS A 266 5.30 3.30 41.66
N GLU A 267 4.11 3.06 42.19
CA GLU A 267 3.81 3.22 43.62
C GLU A 267 4.39 2.08 44.47
N ASN A 268 4.34 0.83 43.97
CA ASN A 268 4.71 -0.36 44.73
C ASN A 268 6.23 -0.66 44.66
N LYS A 269 6.99 -0.03 45.57
CA LYS A 269 8.45 -0.26 45.71
C LYS A 269 8.84 -1.69 46.09
N GLU A 270 7.99 -2.42 46.83
CA GLU A 270 8.25 -3.82 47.17
C GLU A 270 8.24 -4.67 45.90
N LEU A 271 7.23 -4.47 45.04
CA LEU A 271 7.12 -5.14 43.74
C LEU A 271 8.32 -4.84 42.83
N GLN A 272 8.76 -3.58 42.75
CA GLN A 272 9.98 -3.20 42.02
C GLN A 272 11.21 -3.96 42.54
N SER A 273 11.38 -4.03 43.86
CA SER A 273 12.51 -4.75 44.48
C SER A 273 12.46 -6.26 44.21
N LYS A 274 11.26 -6.85 44.21
CA LYS A 274 11.02 -8.28 43.92
C LYS A 274 11.34 -8.63 42.46
N VAL A 275 10.98 -7.76 41.52
CA VAL A 275 11.34 -7.88 40.09
C VAL A 275 12.86 -7.75 39.90
N LEU A 276 13.53 -6.85 40.62
CA LEU A 276 14.99 -6.69 40.54
C LEU A 276 15.77 -7.85 41.20
N GLN A 277 15.21 -8.48 42.24
CA GLN A 277 15.81 -9.62 42.95
C GLN A 277 15.58 -10.97 42.26
N SER A 278 14.51 -11.11 41.47
CA SER A 278 14.25 -12.33 40.71
C SER A 278 15.16 -12.41 39.48
N GLY A 279 16.40 -12.85 39.73
CA GLY A 279 17.38 -13.19 38.71
C GLY A 279 16.85 -14.21 37.69
N THR A 280 17.55 -14.35 36.57
CA THR A 280 17.13 -15.14 35.38
C THR A 280 16.67 -16.56 35.70
N VAL A 281 15.36 -16.74 35.89
CA VAL A 281 14.68 -18.04 35.90
C VAL A 281 14.41 -18.48 34.46
N SER A 282 14.49 -19.80 34.23
CA SER A 282 14.43 -20.54 32.95
C SER A 282 13.41 -20.07 31.89
N GLU A 283 13.61 -20.58 30.67
CA GLU A 283 12.97 -20.22 29.40
C GLU A 283 11.42 -20.10 29.42
N SER A 284 10.90 -19.50 28.35
CA SER A 284 9.48 -19.20 28.17
C SER A 284 8.58 -20.41 28.41
N VAL A 285 7.53 -20.23 29.22
CA VAL A 285 6.53 -21.25 29.58
C VAL A 285 5.77 -21.80 28.36
N LEU A 286 5.86 -21.15 27.20
CA LEU A 286 5.05 -21.36 26.00
C LEU A 286 5.87 -21.71 24.74
N ALA A 287 6.85 -22.60 24.85
CA ALA A 287 7.47 -23.19 23.67
C ALA A 287 6.52 -24.25 23.07
N LEU A 288 5.80 -23.89 22.01
CA LEU A 288 5.08 -24.87 21.18
C LEU A 288 6.11 -25.60 20.30
N ASP A 289 6.26 -26.92 20.50
CA ASP A 289 7.20 -27.73 19.72
C ASP A 289 6.87 -27.68 18.22
N LYS A 290 7.90 -27.40 17.42
CA LYS A 290 7.81 -27.24 15.96
C LYS A 290 7.37 -28.54 15.28
N MET A 291 6.11 -28.59 14.86
CA MET A 291 5.59 -29.54 13.89
C MET A 291 4.96 -28.78 12.72
N LYS A 292 4.93 -29.43 11.55
CA LYS A 292 4.41 -28.83 10.32
C LYS A 292 3.49 -29.82 9.61
N LYS A 293 2.27 -29.40 9.30
CA LYS A 293 1.32 -30.07 8.40
C LYS A 293 0.89 -29.03 7.36
N PRO A 294 1.55 -28.96 6.18
CA PRO A 294 1.22 -27.95 5.18
C PRO A 294 -0.23 -28.09 4.71
N LEU A 295 -0.94 -26.97 4.59
CA LEU A 295 -2.31 -26.94 4.04
C LEU A 295 -2.30 -27.14 2.51
N TYR A 296 -1.23 -26.71 1.84
CA TYR A 296 -1.01 -26.86 0.39
C TYR A 296 0.49 -26.99 0.09
N GLU A 297 0.86 -27.63 -1.02
CA GLU A 297 2.28 -27.74 -1.46
C GLU A 297 2.82 -26.42 -2.03
N LYS A 298 1.96 -25.65 -2.71
CA LYS A 298 2.26 -24.30 -3.23
C LYS A 298 0.97 -23.49 -3.25
N HIS A 299 1.09 -22.17 -3.04
CA HIS A 299 -0.03 -21.24 -3.15
C HIS A 299 -0.71 -21.36 -4.53
N PRO A 300 -2.06 -21.34 -4.63
CA PRO A 300 -2.77 -21.65 -5.87
C PRO A 300 -2.49 -20.74 -7.07
N MET A 301 -1.97 -19.51 -6.86
CA MET A 301 -1.66 -18.53 -7.90
C MET A 301 -2.85 -18.17 -8.83
N ALA A 302 -4.09 -18.36 -8.37
CA ALA A 302 -5.33 -17.95 -9.04
C ALA A 302 -5.76 -16.51 -8.67
N LYS A 303 -6.74 -15.93 -9.38
CA LYS A 303 -7.39 -14.65 -8.97
C LYS A 303 -7.89 -14.75 -7.53
N PHE A 304 -8.78 -15.70 -7.35
CA PHE A 304 -9.39 -16.09 -6.09
C PHE A 304 -9.37 -17.62 -6.02
N SER A 305 -9.08 -18.16 -4.85
CA SER A 305 -9.30 -19.56 -4.52
C SER A 305 -9.84 -19.67 -3.11
N TRP A 306 -10.76 -20.61 -2.88
CA TRP A 306 -11.36 -20.87 -1.57
C TRP A 306 -10.91 -22.23 -1.02
N THR A 307 -10.72 -22.34 0.29
CA THR A 307 -10.45 -23.61 0.97
C THR A 307 -11.05 -23.61 2.36
N VAL A 308 -11.80 -24.67 2.69
CA VAL A 308 -12.30 -24.92 4.05
C VAL A 308 -11.38 -25.94 4.70
N THR A 309 -10.82 -25.63 5.86
CA THR A 309 -9.95 -26.59 6.59
C THR A 309 -10.78 -27.70 7.20
N GLU A 310 -10.33 -28.96 7.11
CA GLU A 310 -10.94 -30.04 7.88
C GLU A 310 -10.45 -30.03 9.33
N GLU A 311 -11.21 -30.66 10.24
CA GLU A 311 -10.70 -30.91 11.59
C GLU A 311 -9.41 -31.72 11.59
N SER A 312 -9.25 -32.63 10.61
CA SER A 312 -8.05 -33.47 10.46
C SER A 312 -6.77 -32.65 10.23
N ASP A 313 -6.90 -31.41 9.75
CA ASP A 313 -5.80 -30.48 9.50
C ASP A 313 -5.33 -29.77 10.75
N THR A 314 -6.25 -29.43 11.65
CA THR A 314 -5.96 -28.51 12.77
C THR A 314 -5.96 -29.19 14.15
N VAL A 315 -6.51 -30.40 14.28
CA VAL A 315 -6.69 -31.09 15.58
C VAL A 315 -5.41 -31.23 16.41
N GLU A 316 -4.25 -31.53 15.80
CA GLU A 316 -3.02 -31.65 16.57
C GLU A 316 -2.56 -30.30 17.15
N TRP A 317 -2.61 -29.24 16.33
CA TRP A 317 -2.29 -27.88 16.76
C TRP A 317 -3.26 -27.39 17.85
N CYS A 318 -4.58 -27.61 17.66
CA CYS A 318 -5.60 -27.27 18.64
C CYS A 318 -5.35 -27.94 20.00
N ASN A 319 -5.04 -29.25 20.01
CA ASN A 319 -4.75 -29.99 21.25
C ASN A 319 -3.53 -29.44 22.01
N ARG A 320 -2.49 -28.98 21.29
CA ARG A 320 -1.30 -28.33 21.89
C ARG A 320 -1.66 -26.97 22.47
N CYS A 321 -2.42 -26.16 21.73
CA CYS A 321 -2.88 -24.85 22.19
C CYS A 321 -3.79 -24.96 23.43
N LEU A 322 -4.66 -25.98 23.52
CA LEU A 322 -5.46 -26.24 24.72
C LEU A 322 -4.58 -26.51 25.94
N ASN A 323 -3.52 -27.31 25.82
CA ASN A 323 -2.59 -27.58 26.92
C ASN A 323 -1.86 -26.31 27.38
N VAL A 324 -1.44 -25.46 26.43
CA VAL A 324 -0.86 -24.13 26.70
C VAL A 324 -1.85 -23.23 27.44
N LEU A 325 -3.09 -23.13 26.96
CA LEU A 325 -4.13 -22.28 27.56
C LEU A 325 -4.53 -22.77 28.96
N ASN A 326 -4.67 -24.09 29.17
CA ASN A 326 -4.89 -24.68 30.49
C ASN A 326 -3.80 -24.28 31.51
N ASN A 327 -2.53 -24.26 31.07
CA ASN A 327 -1.40 -23.86 31.92
C ASN A 327 -1.42 -22.35 32.24
N VAL A 328 -1.80 -21.50 31.29
CA VAL A 328 -1.92 -20.04 31.52
C VAL A 328 -3.11 -19.72 32.43
N GLU A 329 -4.26 -20.34 32.19
CA GLU A 329 -5.47 -20.16 32.99
C GLU A 329 -5.25 -20.58 34.45
N SER A 330 -4.69 -21.78 34.69
CA SER A 330 -4.36 -22.24 36.05
C SER A 330 -3.30 -21.37 36.74
N LEU A 331 -2.37 -20.77 35.98
CA LEU A 331 -1.46 -19.74 36.50
C LEU A 331 -2.14 -18.39 36.79
N SER A 332 -3.37 -18.15 36.31
CA SER A 332 -4.08 -16.87 36.46
C SER A 332 -5.19 -16.87 37.51
N GLN A 333 -5.82 -18.03 37.78
CA GLN A 333 -7.09 -18.13 38.53
C GLN A 333 -7.05 -17.80 40.03
N GLU A 334 -5.87 -17.65 40.65
CA GLU A 334 -5.72 -17.39 42.10
C GLU A 334 -4.68 -16.30 42.40
N LYS A 335 -4.68 -15.19 41.65
CA LYS A 335 -3.61 -14.19 41.70
C LYS A 335 -4.08 -12.75 41.94
N ASP A 336 -3.60 -12.16 43.03
CA ASP A 336 -3.66 -10.72 43.28
C ASP A 336 -3.05 -9.94 42.11
N ALA A 337 -3.59 -8.75 41.84
CA ALA A 337 -3.11 -7.84 40.79
C ALA A 337 -1.58 -7.63 40.78
N SER A 338 -0.98 -7.51 41.98
CA SER A 338 0.48 -7.39 42.16
C SER A 338 1.25 -8.57 41.53
N SER A 339 0.72 -9.79 41.66
CA SER A 339 1.34 -11.00 41.11
C SER A 339 1.09 -11.19 39.61
N ILE A 340 -0.02 -10.68 39.08
CA ILE A 340 -0.28 -10.58 37.63
C ILE A 340 0.73 -9.62 37.00
N ILE A 341 0.84 -8.38 37.52
CA ILE A 341 1.79 -7.37 37.05
C ILE A 341 3.23 -7.89 37.17
N HIS A 342 3.59 -8.54 38.28
CA HIS A 342 4.90 -9.21 38.43
C HIS A 342 5.16 -10.19 37.28
N SER A 343 4.21 -11.08 36.98
CA SER A 343 4.38 -12.08 35.92
C SER A 343 4.56 -11.46 34.54
N LYS A 344 3.79 -10.42 34.20
CA LYS A 344 3.92 -9.73 32.91
C LYS A 344 5.21 -8.91 32.80
N VAL A 345 5.63 -8.21 33.84
CA VAL A 345 6.93 -7.50 33.85
C VAL A 345 8.08 -8.51 33.69
N MET A 346 8.02 -9.65 34.36
CA MET A 346 9.02 -10.72 34.20
C MET A 346 8.99 -11.35 32.79
N GLN A 347 7.83 -11.44 32.14
CA GLN A 347 7.73 -11.86 30.73
C GLN A 347 8.41 -10.85 29.79
N ILE A 348 8.13 -9.55 29.95
CA ILE A 348 8.77 -8.47 29.17
C ILE A 348 10.29 -8.49 29.38
N LEU A 349 10.75 -8.63 30.63
CA LEU A 349 12.19 -8.73 30.94
C LEU A 349 12.85 -10.01 30.42
N LYS A 350 12.09 -11.08 30.15
CA LYS A 350 12.58 -12.31 29.48
C LYS A 350 12.63 -12.20 27.96
N GLY A 351 11.90 -11.27 27.34
CA GLY A 351 11.86 -11.06 25.89
C GLY A 351 13.24 -10.79 25.32
N LYS A 352 13.84 -11.77 24.64
CA LYS A 352 15.26 -11.72 24.23
C LYS A 352 15.46 -10.77 23.05
N GLY A 353 16.16 -9.66 23.29
CA GLY A 353 16.45 -8.65 22.25
C GLY A 353 15.26 -7.73 21.99
N ASP A 354 14.41 -7.51 23.00
CA ASP A 354 13.20 -6.74 22.85
C ASP A 354 13.37 -5.24 23.16
N ASP A 355 12.64 -4.40 22.45
CA ASP A 355 12.65 -2.95 22.66
C ASP A 355 12.14 -2.58 24.06
N LEU A 356 11.00 -3.15 24.46
CA LEU A 356 10.42 -3.02 25.80
C LEU A 356 11.33 -3.62 26.90
N GLN A 357 12.05 -4.71 26.64
CA GLN A 357 13.01 -5.26 27.61
C GLN A 357 14.06 -4.21 27.97
N SER A 358 14.64 -3.53 26.96
CA SER A 358 15.64 -2.50 27.17
C SER A 358 15.10 -1.29 27.95
N LEU A 359 13.85 -0.89 27.64
CA LEU A 359 13.15 0.21 28.28
C LEU A 359 12.84 -0.08 29.76
N PHE A 360 12.12 -1.17 30.04
CA PHE A 360 11.73 -1.56 31.40
C PHE A 360 12.94 -1.80 32.30
N HIS A 361 14.00 -2.46 31.80
CA HIS A 361 15.21 -2.70 32.59
C HIS A 361 15.96 -1.41 32.97
N LYS A 362 15.81 -0.35 32.17
CA LYS A 362 16.39 0.97 32.45
C LYS A 362 15.56 1.73 33.49
N GLU A 363 14.23 1.78 33.33
CA GLU A 363 13.36 2.52 34.26
C GLU A 363 13.25 1.85 35.63
N LEU A 364 13.26 0.50 35.69
CA LEU A 364 13.35 -0.23 36.96
C LEU A 364 14.66 0.03 37.71
N LYS A 365 15.74 0.41 37.02
CA LYS A 365 17.04 0.76 37.64
C LYS A 365 17.15 2.23 38.00
N SER A 366 16.55 3.13 37.22
CA SER A 366 16.54 4.57 37.51
C SER A 366 15.52 4.94 38.58
N GLY A 367 14.42 4.18 38.69
CA GLY A 367 13.22 4.56 39.43
C GLY A 367 12.39 5.66 38.73
N ASP A 368 12.79 6.08 37.53
CA ASP A 368 12.15 7.11 36.73
C ASP A 368 11.24 6.48 35.68
N PHE A 369 9.95 6.36 35.99
CA PHE A 369 8.93 5.86 35.07
C PHE A 369 8.36 6.96 34.14
N SER A 370 8.95 8.16 34.09
CA SER A 370 8.41 9.29 33.29
C SER A 370 8.51 9.12 31.77
N GLY A 371 9.23 8.10 31.29
CA GLY A 371 9.27 7.68 29.87
C GLY A 371 8.47 6.42 29.58
N LEU A 372 7.66 5.92 30.53
CA LEU A 372 6.81 4.74 30.33
C LEU A 372 5.35 5.17 30.17
N HIS A 373 4.78 4.90 29.00
CA HIS A 373 3.39 5.19 28.65
C HIS A 373 2.73 3.93 28.07
N ALA A 374 1.43 3.75 28.30
CA ALA A 374 0.69 2.64 27.73
C ALA A 374 0.47 2.84 26.23
N GLU A 375 0.60 1.77 25.44
CA GLU A 375 0.27 1.80 24.02
C GLU A 375 -1.25 1.89 23.79
N CYS A 376 -1.67 2.25 22.58
CA CYS A 376 -3.09 2.29 22.23
C CYS A 376 -3.73 0.88 22.32
N LEU A 377 -5.04 0.83 22.63
CA LEU A 377 -5.84 -0.39 22.45
C LEU A 377 -6.35 -0.42 21.01
N THR A 378 -6.18 -1.57 20.36
CA THR A 378 -6.50 -1.76 18.94
C THR A 378 -7.38 -2.99 18.70
N ASP A 379 -8.03 -3.02 17.55
CA ASP A 379 -8.76 -4.16 16.97
C ASP A 379 -8.01 -4.75 15.75
N THR A 380 -7.08 -3.99 15.17
CA THR A 380 -6.14 -4.43 14.14
C THR A 380 -4.70 -4.49 14.65
N TRP A 381 -3.90 -5.43 14.15
CA TRP A 381 -2.47 -5.54 14.48
C TRP A 381 -1.65 -6.09 13.31
N VAL A 382 -0.40 -5.62 13.18
CA VAL A 382 0.61 -6.19 12.27
C VAL A 382 1.67 -6.90 13.10
N GLY A 383 1.80 -8.21 12.90
CA GLY A 383 2.72 -9.08 13.62
C GLY A 383 4.18 -8.98 13.17
N ASN A 384 5.04 -9.76 13.80
CA ASN A 384 6.47 -9.77 13.48
C ASN A 384 6.78 -10.54 12.17
N LEU A 385 5.97 -11.54 11.82
CA LEU A 385 6.08 -12.33 10.59
C LEU A 385 5.21 -11.75 9.45
N ARG A 386 4.92 -12.54 8.41
CA ARG A 386 4.05 -12.17 7.27
C ARG A 386 2.57 -12.35 7.61
N TRP A 387 2.14 -11.84 8.77
CA TRP A 387 0.73 -11.83 9.15
C TRP A 387 0.28 -10.56 9.86
N ALA A 388 -0.98 -10.20 9.61
CA ALA A 388 -1.72 -9.16 10.34
C ALA A 388 -3.10 -9.72 10.69
N PHE A 389 -3.79 -9.14 11.67
CA PHE A 389 -5.19 -9.48 11.97
C PHE A 389 -6.10 -8.26 12.04
N ILE A 390 -7.38 -8.54 11.84
CA ILE A 390 -8.54 -7.66 12.04
C ILE A 390 -9.53 -8.44 12.91
N ASP A 391 -9.84 -7.95 14.10
CA ASP A 391 -10.90 -8.51 14.95
C ASP A 391 -12.16 -7.65 14.84
N LEU A 392 -13.23 -8.22 14.29
CA LEU A 392 -14.51 -7.53 14.07
C LEU A 392 -15.38 -7.46 15.34
N SER A 393 -15.03 -8.23 16.37
CA SER A 393 -15.70 -8.24 17.68
C SER A 393 -14.95 -7.39 18.72
N ALA A 394 -13.78 -6.85 18.41
CA ALA A 394 -13.01 -5.96 19.29
C ALA A 394 -13.44 -4.49 19.13
N GLY A 395 -13.26 -3.69 20.19
CA GLY A 395 -13.60 -2.26 20.20
C GLY A 395 -14.89 -1.90 20.97
N PRO A 396 -15.53 -0.76 20.64
CA PRO A 396 -15.14 0.22 19.62
C PRO A 396 -13.86 1.01 19.97
N PHE A 397 -13.03 1.31 18.97
CA PHE A 397 -11.82 2.13 19.08
C PHE A 397 -11.75 3.27 18.05
N SER A 398 -10.94 4.27 18.34
CA SER A 398 -10.63 5.38 17.41
C SER A 398 -9.21 5.90 17.59
N TRP A 399 -8.55 6.27 16.49
CA TRP A 399 -7.22 6.89 16.52
C TRP A 399 -6.89 7.65 15.24
N GLY A 400 -5.94 8.58 15.33
CA GLY A 400 -5.50 9.46 14.25
C GLY A 400 -5.49 10.93 14.67
N PRO A 401 -5.52 11.89 13.73
CA PRO A 401 -5.66 13.32 14.01
C PRO A 401 -6.79 13.65 14.99
N ALA A 402 -6.48 14.45 16.01
CA ALA A 402 -7.45 14.84 17.05
C ALA A 402 -8.63 15.70 16.55
N VAL A 403 -8.55 16.19 15.31
CA VAL A 403 -9.54 17.07 14.67
C VAL A 403 -10.53 16.34 13.77
N GLY A 404 -10.44 15.01 13.67
CA GLY A 404 -11.09 14.25 12.61
C GLY A 404 -10.43 14.49 11.25
N GLY A 405 -10.98 13.89 10.20
CA GLY A 405 -10.42 13.92 8.85
C GLY A 405 -10.81 12.69 8.06
N GLU A 406 -10.57 12.71 6.75
CA GLU A 406 -10.68 11.52 5.91
C GLU A 406 -9.66 10.47 6.38
N GLY A 407 -10.06 9.20 6.39
CA GLY A 407 -9.19 8.08 6.81
C GLY A 407 -8.91 7.96 8.31
N VAL A 408 -9.45 8.82 9.18
CA VAL A 408 -9.33 8.64 10.64
C VAL A 408 -10.02 7.33 11.07
N ARG A 409 -9.35 6.51 11.89
CA ARG A 409 -9.98 5.32 12.48
C ARG A 409 -11.05 5.78 13.47
N THR A 410 -12.28 5.41 13.18
CA THR A 410 -13.44 5.54 14.06
C THR A 410 -14.13 4.18 14.15
N GLU A 411 -15.07 3.98 15.07
CA GLU A 411 -15.84 2.73 15.17
C GLU A 411 -16.48 2.24 13.85
N LEU A 412 -16.78 3.14 12.91
CA LEU A 412 -17.38 2.82 11.60
C LEU A 412 -16.37 2.43 10.51
N SER A 413 -15.06 2.50 10.74
CA SER A 413 -14.07 2.20 9.68
C SER A 413 -13.93 0.70 9.36
N LEU A 414 -14.30 -0.20 10.27
CA LEU A 414 -14.31 -1.66 10.08
C LEU A 414 -15.76 -2.17 10.02
N PRO A 415 -16.04 -3.25 9.27
CA PRO A 415 -17.36 -3.85 9.21
C PRO A 415 -17.71 -4.50 10.56
N SER A 416 -18.95 -4.33 11.01
CA SER A 416 -19.45 -4.93 12.26
C SER A 416 -20.60 -5.88 11.96
N VAL A 417 -20.42 -7.15 12.30
CA VAL A 417 -21.48 -8.18 12.17
C VAL A 417 -22.71 -7.77 12.99
N GLU A 418 -22.51 -7.24 14.20
CA GLU A 418 -23.60 -6.84 15.09
C GLU A 418 -24.39 -5.63 14.58
N ARG A 419 -23.71 -4.58 14.10
CA ARG A 419 -24.41 -3.38 13.61
C ARG A 419 -25.13 -3.64 12.29
N THR A 420 -24.56 -4.46 11.41
CA THR A 420 -25.13 -4.70 10.09
C THR A 420 -26.20 -5.80 10.12
N LEU A 421 -26.01 -6.87 10.89
CA LEU A 421 -26.90 -8.05 10.90
C LEU A 421 -27.69 -8.21 12.21
N GLY A 422 -27.14 -7.76 13.35
CA GLY A 422 -27.81 -7.88 14.66
C GLY A 422 -28.82 -6.77 14.98
N ALA A 423 -28.71 -5.61 14.35
CA ALA A 423 -29.66 -4.49 14.50
C ALA A 423 -30.86 -4.57 13.53
N VAL A 424 -30.79 -5.45 12.52
CA VAL A 424 -31.83 -5.63 11.51
C VAL A 424 -32.70 -6.82 11.92
N ALA A 425 -33.94 -6.56 12.33
CA ALA A 425 -34.94 -7.61 12.49
C ALA A 425 -35.37 -8.09 11.09
N GLU A 426 -34.58 -9.01 10.49
CA GLU A 426 -34.71 -9.61 9.15
C GLU A 426 -35.68 -8.89 8.20
N ILE A 427 -35.38 -7.61 7.92
CA ILE A 427 -36.13 -6.80 6.97
C ILE A 427 -35.96 -7.48 5.61
N SER A 428 -37.07 -7.84 4.97
CA SER A 428 -37.02 -8.50 3.67
C SER A 428 -36.38 -7.57 2.63
N GLU A 429 -35.90 -8.13 1.52
CA GLU A 429 -35.39 -7.31 0.40
C GLU A 429 -36.46 -6.29 -0.04
N GLU A 430 -37.73 -6.71 -0.06
CA GLU A 430 -38.92 -5.88 -0.35
C GLU A 430 -39.09 -4.73 0.67
N GLU A 431 -39.04 -5.02 1.98
CA GLU A 431 -39.25 -4.00 3.04
C GLU A 431 -38.03 -3.06 3.18
N ALA A 432 -36.82 -3.53 2.85
CA ALA A 432 -35.62 -2.72 2.81
C ALA A 432 -35.58 -1.83 1.55
N GLU A 433 -36.09 -2.33 0.42
CA GLU A 433 -36.28 -1.56 -0.80
C GLU A 433 -37.39 -0.52 -0.63
N ASP A 434 -38.51 -0.84 0.02
CA ASP A 434 -39.56 0.12 0.39
C ASP A 434 -39.01 1.24 1.29
N ILE A 435 -38.26 0.93 2.35
CA ILE A 435 -37.62 1.93 3.22
C ILE A 435 -36.59 2.77 2.46
N LEU A 436 -35.82 2.17 1.55
CA LEU A 436 -34.87 2.90 0.71
C LEU A 436 -35.60 3.81 -0.28
N GLN A 437 -36.69 3.35 -0.90
CA GLN A 437 -37.53 4.15 -1.79
C GLN A 437 -38.23 5.28 -1.05
N GLU A 438 -38.70 5.07 0.19
CA GLU A 438 -39.26 6.10 1.06
C GLU A 438 -38.20 7.13 1.45
N ALA A 439 -37.00 6.71 1.87
CA ALA A 439 -35.90 7.61 2.22
C ALA A 439 -35.32 8.37 1.01
N ILE A 440 -35.36 7.78 -0.19
CA ILE A 440 -35.07 8.44 -1.47
C ILE A 440 -36.17 9.47 -1.75
N GLN A 441 -37.45 9.07 -1.72
CA GLN A 441 -38.58 9.98 -1.91
C GLN A 441 -38.52 11.16 -0.95
N ASP A 442 -38.29 10.96 0.34
CA ASP A 442 -38.15 12.03 1.35
C ASP A 442 -36.98 12.98 1.06
N LYS A 443 -35.82 12.45 0.65
CA LYS A 443 -34.65 13.29 0.33
C LYS A 443 -34.84 14.11 -0.95
N PHE A 444 -35.51 13.56 -1.96
CA PHE A 444 -35.80 14.27 -3.21
C PHE A 444 -37.08 15.12 -3.14
N ALA A 445 -38.00 14.86 -2.20
CA ALA A 445 -39.22 15.63 -1.95
C ALA A 445 -38.99 16.99 -1.26
N VAL A 446 -37.74 17.31 -0.89
CA VAL A 446 -37.38 18.65 -0.38
C VAL A 446 -37.67 19.76 -1.41
N PHE A 447 -37.79 19.41 -2.69
CA PHE A 447 -38.35 20.26 -3.73
C PHE A 447 -39.85 19.94 -3.92
N GLY A 448 -40.68 20.50 -3.03
CA GLY A 448 -42.01 19.97 -2.72
C GLY A 448 -43.10 20.05 -3.80
N ASP A 449 -44.03 19.10 -3.70
CA ASP A 449 -45.41 19.00 -4.24
C ASP A 449 -45.70 19.29 -5.73
N MET A 450 -44.76 19.82 -6.50
CA MET A 450 -44.87 19.90 -7.97
C MET A 450 -44.12 18.77 -8.65
N GLN A 451 -44.87 17.66 -8.78
CA GLN A 451 -44.67 16.57 -9.74
C GLN A 451 -43.55 15.56 -9.43
N LYS A 452 -43.90 14.27 -9.57
CA LYS A 452 -42.95 13.14 -9.66
C LYS A 452 -42.04 13.20 -10.90
N ASP A 453 -42.20 14.24 -11.71
CA ASP A 453 -41.73 14.33 -13.08
C ASP A 453 -40.31 14.93 -13.16
N HIS A 454 -39.86 15.64 -12.12
CA HIS A 454 -38.44 16.01 -11.94
C HIS A 454 -37.60 14.83 -11.44
N GLN A 455 -38.21 13.95 -10.63
CA GLN A 455 -37.54 12.86 -9.92
C GLN A 455 -36.76 11.92 -10.85
N ALA A 456 -37.26 11.62 -12.05
CA ALA A 456 -36.55 10.76 -13.01
C ALA A 456 -35.29 11.41 -13.59
N ILE A 457 -35.34 12.72 -13.90
CA ILE A 457 -34.18 13.46 -14.41
C ILE A 457 -33.15 13.64 -13.27
N ASP A 458 -33.61 13.95 -12.06
CA ASP A 458 -32.75 14.08 -10.88
C ASP A 458 -32.08 12.76 -10.49
N ILE A 459 -32.77 11.61 -10.63
CA ILE A 459 -32.16 10.28 -10.45
C ILE A 459 -31.10 9.99 -11.52
N LEU A 460 -31.38 10.31 -12.80
CA LEU A 460 -30.39 10.14 -13.89
C LEU A 460 -29.16 11.02 -13.68
N LEU A 461 -29.33 12.26 -13.20
CA LEU A 461 -28.23 13.16 -12.83
C LEU A 461 -27.45 12.62 -11.63
N ALA A 462 -28.13 12.12 -10.59
CA ALA A 462 -27.49 11.52 -9.43
C ALA A 462 -26.70 10.25 -9.78
N GLU A 463 -27.19 9.40 -10.69
CA GLU A 463 -26.47 8.23 -11.18
C GLU A 463 -25.25 8.63 -12.02
N ILE A 464 -25.34 9.69 -12.85
CA ILE A 464 -24.17 10.27 -13.54
C ILE A 464 -23.15 10.80 -12.55
N ASP A 465 -23.57 11.49 -11.48
CA ASP A 465 -22.66 11.98 -10.43
C ASP A 465 -21.99 10.82 -9.69
N ILE A 466 -22.71 9.72 -9.43
CA ILE A 466 -22.15 8.48 -8.85
C ILE A 466 -21.14 7.85 -9.80
N TYR A 467 -21.46 7.74 -11.10
CA TYR A 467 -20.56 7.19 -12.12
C TYR A 467 -19.33 8.06 -12.30
N GLU A 468 -19.48 9.39 -12.33
CA GLU A 468 -18.39 10.34 -12.46
C GLU A 468 -17.50 10.34 -11.21
N LEU A 469 -18.07 10.24 -10.01
CA LEU A 469 -17.30 10.10 -8.76
C LEU A 469 -16.56 8.76 -8.70
N PHE A 470 -17.19 7.67 -9.14
CA PHE A 470 -16.54 6.36 -9.24
C PHE A 470 -15.41 6.38 -10.27
N ALA A 471 -15.65 6.86 -11.49
CA ALA A 471 -14.65 6.96 -12.55
C ALA A 471 -13.52 7.92 -12.16
N PHE A 472 -13.82 9.04 -11.51
CA PHE A 472 -12.82 9.95 -10.96
C PHE A 472 -11.91 9.23 -9.94
N LYS A 473 -12.50 8.47 -9.01
CA LYS A 473 -11.75 7.80 -7.93
C LYS A 473 -10.99 6.55 -8.40
N HIS A 474 -11.56 5.79 -9.33
CA HIS A 474 -11.08 4.45 -9.70
C HIS A 474 -10.51 4.34 -11.12
N CYS A 475 -10.85 5.23 -12.06
CA CYS A 475 -10.39 5.16 -13.45
C CYS A 475 -9.38 6.25 -13.82
N LYS A 476 -9.56 7.48 -13.32
CA LYS A 476 -8.73 8.63 -13.67
C LYS A 476 -7.27 8.44 -13.25
N GLY A 477 -6.37 8.48 -14.24
CA GLY A 477 -4.93 8.46 -14.03
C GLY A 477 -4.27 7.07 -14.04
N ARG A 478 -5.04 5.97 -14.13
CA ARG A 478 -4.47 4.62 -14.32
C ARG A 478 -3.79 4.51 -15.68
N ARG A 479 -2.66 3.81 -15.73
CA ARG A 479 -2.04 3.33 -16.98
C ARG A 479 -2.75 2.08 -17.49
N VAL A 480 -3.09 1.16 -16.58
CA VAL A 480 -3.87 -0.05 -16.88
C VAL A 480 -5.35 0.31 -16.87
N LYS A 481 -5.92 0.58 -18.05
CA LYS A 481 -7.36 0.77 -18.22
C LYS A 481 -8.12 -0.49 -17.81
N LEU A 482 -9.18 -0.30 -17.01
CA LEU A 482 -10.11 -1.37 -16.67
C LEU A 482 -11.19 -1.43 -17.75
N ALA A 483 -11.66 -2.64 -18.08
CA ALA A 483 -12.79 -2.79 -19.01
C ALA A 483 -14.02 -2.01 -18.54
N LEU A 484 -14.29 -2.03 -17.23
CA LEU A 484 -15.28 -1.20 -16.56
C LEU A 484 -15.11 0.31 -16.82
N CYS A 485 -13.89 0.83 -16.91
CA CYS A 485 -13.67 2.27 -17.09
C CYS A 485 -14.05 2.73 -18.49
N ASP A 486 -13.64 1.97 -19.52
CA ASP A 486 -14.04 2.26 -20.90
C ASP A 486 -15.56 2.08 -21.09
N GLU A 487 -16.15 1.10 -20.40
CA GLU A 487 -17.59 0.89 -20.34
C GLU A 487 -18.28 2.07 -19.64
N LEU A 488 -17.92 2.45 -18.40
CA LEU A 488 -18.49 3.62 -17.70
C LEU A 488 -18.34 4.93 -18.50
N ASP A 489 -17.22 5.15 -19.19
CA ASP A 489 -17.02 6.31 -20.06
C ASP A 489 -17.95 6.30 -21.28
N GLU A 490 -18.28 5.13 -21.84
CA GLU A 490 -19.32 4.97 -22.89
C GLU A 490 -20.71 5.26 -22.33
N ARG A 491 -21.03 4.66 -21.18
CA ARG A 491 -22.30 4.81 -20.45
C ARG A 491 -22.60 6.26 -20.06
N MET A 492 -21.63 6.96 -19.50
CA MET A 492 -21.74 8.37 -19.15
C MET A 492 -21.91 9.26 -20.38
N ARG A 493 -21.31 8.90 -21.53
CA ARG A 493 -21.54 9.62 -22.80
C ARG A 493 -22.96 9.38 -23.29
N ASP A 494 -23.46 8.15 -23.28
CA ASP A 494 -24.82 7.84 -23.72
C ASP A 494 -25.87 8.55 -22.87
N LEU A 495 -25.75 8.49 -21.54
CA LEU A 495 -26.65 9.23 -20.62
C LEU A 495 -26.55 10.75 -20.80
N LYS A 496 -25.35 11.31 -20.97
CA LYS A 496 -25.18 12.75 -21.25
C LYS A 496 -25.73 13.16 -22.62
N ASN A 497 -25.66 12.28 -23.62
CA ASN A 497 -26.28 12.50 -24.94
C ASN A 497 -27.82 12.45 -24.85
N GLU A 498 -28.39 11.49 -24.09
CA GLU A 498 -29.83 11.43 -23.85
C GLU A 498 -30.33 12.68 -23.10
N LEU A 499 -29.62 13.13 -22.05
CA LEU A 499 -29.95 14.37 -21.34
C LEU A 499 -29.84 15.63 -22.22
N GLN A 500 -28.79 15.75 -23.03
CA GLN A 500 -28.66 16.87 -23.98
C GLN A 500 -29.77 16.90 -25.03
N SER A 501 -30.41 15.75 -25.33
CA SER A 501 -31.57 15.71 -26.22
C SER A 501 -32.82 16.36 -25.63
N PHE A 502 -32.83 16.69 -24.32
CA PHE A 502 -33.94 17.34 -23.62
C PHE A 502 -33.78 18.87 -23.48
N GLU A 503 -32.59 19.44 -23.76
CA GLU A 503 -32.33 20.88 -23.57
C GLU A 503 -32.85 21.79 -24.72
N GLY A 504 -33.36 21.21 -25.82
CA GLY A 504 -33.58 21.92 -27.09
C GLY A 504 -35.03 22.05 -27.60
N GLU A 505 -35.99 21.37 -26.99
CA GLU A 505 -37.41 21.37 -27.41
C GLU A 505 -38.30 21.90 -26.26
N GLU A 506 -39.49 22.46 -26.57
CA GLU A 506 -40.42 22.90 -25.52
C GLU A 506 -40.85 21.71 -24.63
N PHE A 507 -41.19 21.99 -23.36
CA PHE A 507 -41.29 20.99 -22.29
C PHE A 507 -42.59 20.15 -22.38
N ASP A 508 -42.71 19.35 -23.45
CA ASP A 508 -43.86 18.50 -23.77
C ASP A 508 -43.88 17.16 -23.00
N GLU A 509 -45.07 16.54 -22.92
CA GLU A 509 -45.29 15.16 -22.43
C GLU A 509 -44.36 14.13 -23.11
N SER A 510 -43.86 14.43 -24.32
CA SER A 510 -42.86 13.61 -25.01
C SER A 510 -41.55 13.45 -24.24
N HIS A 511 -41.07 14.49 -23.54
CA HIS A 511 -39.84 14.40 -22.74
C HIS A 511 -40.02 13.53 -21.49
N GLN A 512 -41.20 13.60 -20.88
CA GLN A 512 -41.54 12.79 -19.70
C GLN A 512 -41.45 11.30 -20.04
N LEU A 513 -42.04 10.89 -21.17
CA LEU A 513 -41.98 9.49 -21.61
C LEU A 513 -40.55 9.07 -21.98
N LYS A 514 -39.80 9.92 -22.70
CA LYS A 514 -38.38 9.67 -23.06
C LYS A 514 -37.50 9.48 -21.80
N ALA A 515 -37.69 10.29 -20.76
CA ALA A 515 -36.91 10.24 -19.52
C ALA A 515 -37.26 9.01 -18.66
N VAL A 516 -38.54 8.67 -18.52
CA VAL A 516 -38.96 7.44 -17.83
C VAL A 516 -38.53 6.18 -18.61
N ASP A 517 -38.54 6.21 -19.93
CA ASP A 517 -38.01 5.10 -20.75
C ASP A 517 -36.47 5.02 -20.69
N ALA A 518 -35.77 6.14 -20.53
CA ALA A 518 -34.33 6.17 -20.27
C ALA A 518 -34.00 5.54 -18.91
N LEU A 519 -34.71 5.96 -17.85
CA LEU A 519 -34.60 5.38 -16.51
C LEU A 519 -34.88 3.87 -16.55
N LYS A 520 -35.94 3.42 -17.21
CA LYS A 520 -36.23 1.99 -17.39
C LYS A 520 -35.17 1.26 -18.20
N ARG A 521 -34.59 1.86 -19.25
CA ARG A 521 -33.46 1.25 -19.97
C ARG A 521 -32.25 1.08 -19.04
N MET A 522 -32.00 2.05 -18.17
CA MET A 522 -30.91 2.04 -17.19
C MET A 522 -31.16 1.04 -16.04
N GLU A 523 -32.37 0.93 -15.51
CA GLU A 523 -32.76 -0.05 -14.48
C GLU A 523 -32.70 -1.50 -15.00
N ASN A 524 -33.16 -1.74 -16.24
CA ASN A 524 -33.04 -3.04 -16.89
C ASN A 524 -31.59 -3.41 -17.22
N TRP A 525 -30.70 -2.42 -17.21
CA TRP A 525 -29.32 -2.60 -17.60
C TRP A 525 -28.46 -2.73 -16.37
N ASN A 526 -27.94 -3.93 -16.19
CA ASN A 526 -27.30 -4.29 -14.96
C ASN A 526 -25.78 -4.29 -15.14
N LEU A 527 -25.04 -3.55 -14.30
CA LEU A 527 -23.57 -3.59 -14.28
C LEU A 527 -23.04 -5.02 -14.03
N PHE A 528 -23.90 -5.86 -13.45
CA PHE A 528 -23.67 -7.28 -13.26
C PHE A 528 -24.82 -8.09 -13.89
N SER A 529 -24.50 -8.96 -14.87
CA SER A 529 -25.37 -9.37 -15.99
C SER A 529 -26.65 -10.18 -15.71
N ASP A 530 -27.58 -10.17 -16.67
CA ASP A 530 -28.77 -11.02 -16.66
C ASP A 530 -28.54 -12.53 -16.83
N THR A 531 -28.76 -13.26 -15.74
CA THR A 531 -29.36 -14.60 -15.77
C THR A 531 -30.51 -14.66 -14.77
N GLN A 532 -31.65 -15.24 -15.17
CA GLN A 532 -32.68 -15.65 -14.23
C GLN A 532 -32.24 -16.97 -13.58
N GLU A 533 -31.73 -16.89 -12.36
CA GLU A 533 -31.64 -18.04 -11.46
C GLU A 533 -32.44 -17.73 -10.18
N GLU A 534 -32.72 -18.77 -9.40
CA GLU A 534 -33.56 -18.67 -8.21
C GLU A 534 -32.91 -17.73 -7.19
N VAL A 535 -33.59 -16.63 -6.88
CA VAL A 535 -33.15 -15.67 -5.86
C VAL A 535 -33.09 -16.38 -4.52
N GLN A 536 -31.89 -16.74 -4.09
CA GLN A 536 -31.64 -17.00 -2.67
C GLN A 536 -31.79 -15.66 -1.94
N ASN A 537 -32.47 -15.67 -0.80
CA ASN A 537 -32.77 -14.48 -0.01
C ASN A 537 -31.48 -13.92 0.65
N TYR A 538 -30.64 -13.25 -0.14
CA TYR A 538 -29.52 -12.47 0.38
C TYR A 538 -30.06 -11.13 0.87
N THR A 539 -29.92 -10.85 2.16
CA THR A 539 -30.37 -9.56 2.72
C THR A 539 -29.39 -8.45 2.35
N VAL A 540 -29.91 -7.23 2.12
CA VAL A 540 -29.12 -6.01 1.87
C VAL A 540 -28.01 -5.82 2.92
N ALA A 541 -28.28 -6.25 4.16
CA ALA A 541 -27.31 -6.29 5.26
C ALA A 541 -26.08 -7.19 4.99
N ARG A 542 -26.25 -8.39 4.41
CA ARG A 542 -25.13 -9.29 4.06
C ARG A 542 -24.25 -8.67 2.98
N ASP A 543 -24.85 -8.16 1.90
CA ASP A 543 -24.11 -7.53 0.81
C ASP A 543 -23.44 -6.20 1.26
N THR A 544 -24.06 -5.43 2.16
CA THR A 544 -23.42 -4.24 2.80
C THR A 544 -22.20 -4.63 3.63
N PHE A 545 -22.30 -5.70 4.43
CA PHE A 545 -21.18 -6.22 5.21
C PHE A 545 -20.04 -6.69 4.31
N LEU A 546 -20.34 -7.44 3.25
CA LEU A 546 -19.34 -7.95 2.30
C LEU A 546 -18.67 -6.83 1.50
N ALA A 547 -19.41 -5.80 1.10
CA ALA A 547 -18.86 -4.61 0.44
C ALA A 547 -17.86 -3.88 1.34
N HIS A 548 -18.21 -3.65 2.61
CA HIS A 548 -17.35 -2.98 3.59
C HIS A 548 -16.12 -3.83 3.92
N LEU A 549 -16.29 -5.14 4.13
CA LEU A 549 -15.18 -6.10 4.30
C LEU A 549 -14.24 -6.11 3.08
N GLY A 550 -14.79 -6.12 1.87
CA GLY A 550 -14.01 -6.02 0.62
C GLY A 550 -13.20 -4.73 0.54
N ALA A 551 -13.79 -3.60 0.91
CA ALA A 551 -13.09 -2.31 0.99
C ALA A 551 -11.97 -2.31 2.04
N THR A 552 -12.20 -2.86 3.23
CA THR A 552 -11.18 -3.01 4.28
C THR A 552 -10.02 -3.90 3.82
N LEU A 553 -10.31 -5.02 3.16
CA LEU A 553 -9.30 -5.96 2.69
C LEU A 553 -8.51 -5.40 1.49
N TRP A 554 -9.15 -4.68 0.57
CA TRP A 554 -8.49 -3.89 -0.47
C TRP A 554 -7.55 -2.83 0.14
N GLY A 555 -8.01 -2.14 1.20
CA GLY A 555 -7.17 -1.23 2.00
C GLY A 555 -5.94 -1.94 2.58
N SER A 556 -6.10 -3.16 3.11
CA SER A 556 -4.97 -3.94 3.66
C SER A 556 -3.92 -4.32 2.60
N MET A 557 -4.35 -4.70 1.38
CA MET A 557 -3.44 -4.94 0.26
C MET A 557 -2.61 -3.69 -0.06
N ARG A 558 -3.28 -2.53 -0.11
CA ARG A 558 -2.70 -1.25 -0.52
C ARG A 558 -1.78 -0.63 0.54
N HIS A 559 -2.14 -0.71 1.82
CA HIS A 559 -1.44 -0.04 2.92
C HIS A 559 -0.39 -0.93 3.61
N VAL A 560 -0.64 -2.25 3.76
CA VAL A 560 0.28 -3.16 4.48
C VAL A 560 1.18 -3.93 3.52
N ILE A 561 0.61 -4.44 2.42
CA ILE A 561 1.30 -5.40 1.55
C ILE A 561 2.04 -4.70 0.40
N SER A 562 1.47 -3.62 -0.13
CA SER A 562 1.99 -2.86 -1.29
C SER A 562 2.00 -1.32 -1.11
N PRO A 563 2.52 -0.80 0.02
CA PRO A 563 2.53 0.64 0.29
C PRO A 563 3.23 1.46 -0.81
N SER A 564 2.82 2.73 -0.96
CA SER A 564 3.57 3.71 -1.73
C SER A 564 4.95 3.95 -1.10
N LEU A 565 5.94 4.24 -1.94
CA LEU A 565 7.28 4.63 -1.49
C LEU A 565 7.49 6.15 -1.63
N ALA A 566 8.53 6.69 -1.00
CA ALA A 566 8.99 8.06 -1.25
C ALA A 566 9.56 8.20 -2.66
N ASP A 567 9.49 9.40 -3.23
CA ASP A 567 10.17 9.72 -4.48
C ASP A 567 11.70 9.74 -4.32
N GLY A 568 12.35 9.02 -5.23
CA GLY A 568 13.77 8.66 -5.21
C GLY A 568 14.03 7.34 -5.94
N ALA A 569 15.31 7.03 -6.15
CA ALA A 569 15.77 5.69 -6.50
C ALA A 569 16.55 5.12 -5.32
N PHE A 570 16.17 3.91 -4.91
CA PHE A 570 16.80 3.18 -3.81
C PHE A 570 17.50 1.96 -4.41
N HIS A 571 18.83 2.03 -4.55
CA HIS A 571 19.62 0.93 -5.11
C HIS A 571 20.06 -0.05 -4.03
N TYR A 572 20.21 -1.32 -4.40
CA TYR A 572 20.78 -2.33 -3.52
C TYR A 572 22.31 -2.17 -3.40
N TYR A 573 22.81 -2.16 -2.16
CA TYR A 573 24.24 -2.19 -1.85
C TYR A 573 24.57 -3.36 -0.91
N GLU A 574 25.71 -4.03 -1.11
CA GLU A 574 26.16 -5.15 -0.27
C GLU A 574 26.51 -4.73 1.17
N LYS A 575 26.94 -3.48 1.35
CA LYS A 575 27.42 -2.95 2.63
C LYS A 575 26.72 -1.63 2.95
N LEU A 576 26.20 -1.51 4.16
CA LEU A 576 25.61 -0.31 4.72
C LEU A 576 26.57 0.26 5.76
N SER A 577 26.95 1.52 5.64
CA SER A 577 27.88 2.21 6.55
C SER A 577 27.17 3.37 7.24
N PHE A 578 26.67 3.11 8.45
CA PHE A 578 26.02 4.15 9.26
C PHE A 578 27.07 5.05 9.92
N GLN A 579 26.98 6.36 9.69
CA GLN A 579 27.87 7.37 10.26
C GLN A 579 27.07 8.21 11.27
N LEU A 580 27.28 7.95 12.55
CA LEU A 580 26.55 8.61 13.64
C LEU A 580 27.30 9.87 14.09
N PHE A 581 26.79 11.05 13.73
CA PHE A 581 27.34 12.35 14.12
C PHE A 581 26.56 12.92 15.30
N PHE A 582 27.07 12.75 16.52
CA PHE A 582 26.47 13.30 17.74
C PHE A 582 26.90 14.76 17.93
N ILE A 583 25.94 15.68 17.88
CA ILE A 583 26.16 17.12 17.95
C ILE A 583 25.65 17.65 19.29
N THR A 584 26.54 18.26 20.08
CA THR A 584 26.24 18.82 21.40
C THR A 584 26.58 20.32 21.48
N GLN A 585 25.90 21.07 22.37
CA GLN A 585 26.24 22.47 22.61
C GLN A 585 27.69 22.62 23.12
N GLU A 586 28.00 21.96 24.24
CA GLU A 586 29.32 21.98 24.88
C GLU A 586 30.16 20.72 24.55
N LYS A 587 31.46 20.77 24.81
CA LYS A 587 32.38 19.66 24.55
C LYS A 587 32.24 18.53 25.58
N VAL A 588 31.67 17.41 25.15
CA VAL A 588 31.62 16.17 25.95
C VAL A 588 32.91 15.37 25.75
N ARG A 589 33.57 14.95 26.84
CA ARG A 589 34.89 14.27 26.78
C ARG A 589 34.84 12.81 26.34
N ASN A 590 33.69 12.15 26.38
CA ASN A 590 33.54 10.72 26.09
C ASN A 590 32.11 10.41 25.66
N ILE A 591 31.94 9.59 24.62
CA ILE A 591 30.66 9.09 24.11
C ILE A 591 29.81 8.47 25.25
N LYS A 592 30.45 7.80 26.22
CA LYS A 592 29.77 7.20 27.38
C LYS A 592 29.07 8.20 28.32
N LEU A 593 29.31 9.50 28.15
CA LEU A 593 28.68 10.58 28.93
C LEU A 593 27.53 11.26 28.16
N LEU A 594 27.28 10.88 26.90
CA LEU A 594 26.12 11.37 26.16
C LEU A 594 24.83 10.76 26.72
N PRO A 595 23.70 11.50 26.73
CA PRO A 595 22.39 10.98 27.14
C PRO A 595 21.76 10.05 26.07
N VAL A 596 22.57 9.35 25.29
CA VAL A 596 22.18 8.53 24.14
C VAL A 596 22.36 7.06 24.48
N ASP A 597 21.32 6.25 24.25
CA ASP A 597 21.44 4.79 24.38
C ASP A 597 21.89 4.17 23.06
N LEU A 598 23.21 4.03 22.89
CA LEU A 598 23.81 3.52 21.65
C LEU A 598 23.41 2.08 21.32
N LYS A 599 23.13 1.25 22.34
CA LYS A 599 22.87 -0.17 22.12
C LYS A 599 21.53 -0.37 21.36
N PRO A 600 20.37 0.15 21.83
CA PRO A 600 19.13 0.14 21.07
C PRO A 600 19.24 0.73 19.66
N ILE A 601 19.99 1.84 19.50
CA ILE A 601 20.18 2.48 18.18
C ILE A 601 20.93 1.54 17.23
N MET A 602 22.06 0.96 17.66
CA MET A 602 22.85 0.05 16.82
C MET A 602 22.12 -1.28 16.57
N GLU A 603 21.35 -1.78 17.54
CA GLU A 603 20.52 -2.98 17.37
C GLU A 603 19.39 -2.72 16.35
N GLY A 604 18.61 -1.65 16.50
CA GLY A 604 17.55 -1.28 15.56
C GLY A 604 18.06 -0.99 14.14
N LEU A 605 19.15 -0.23 13.99
CA LEU A 605 19.77 0.00 12.68
C LEU A 605 20.28 -1.31 12.05
N SER A 606 20.72 -2.27 12.86
CA SER A 606 21.12 -3.60 12.40
C SER A 606 19.94 -4.50 12.00
N MET A 607 18.70 -4.16 12.38
CA MET A 607 17.48 -4.88 11.96
C MET A 607 16.96 -4.42 10.59
N LEU A 608 17.35 -3.23 10.11
CA LEU A 608 16.98 -2.72 8.78
C LEU A 608 17.74 -3.41 7.63
N LYS A 609 18.81 -4.16 7.93
CA LYS A 609 19.60 -4.86 6.91
C LYS A 609 18.85 -6.07 6.35
N LEU A 610 18.99 -6.32 5.06
CA LEU A 610 18.59 -7.59 4.46
C LEU A 610 19.61 -8.70 4.76
N PRO A 611 19.25 -10.00 4.70
CA PRO A 611 20.14 -11.10 5.08
C PRO A 611 21.47 -11.16 4.31
N SER A 612 21.50 -10.64 3.07
CA SER A 612 22.69 -10.56 2.22
C SER A 612 23.61 -9.38 2.54
N GLN A 613 23.14 -8.39 3.31
CA GLN A 613 23.83 -7.13 3.55
C GLN A 613 24.70 -7.17 4.82
N LYS A 614 25.81 -6.44 4.79
CA LYS A 614 26.72 -6.25 5.92
C LYS A 614 26.61 -4.83 6.46
N VAL A 615 26.62 -4.67 7.77
CA VAL A 615 26.50 -3.35 8.42
C VAL A 615 27.83 -2.97 9.06
N LEU A 616 28.22 -1.71 8.85
CA LEU A 616 29.35 -1.04 9.48
C LEU A 616 28.82 0.18 10.25
N PHE A 617 29.45 0.49 11.37
CA PHE A 617 29.12 1.65 12.21
C PHE A 617 30.37 2.50 12.44
N SER A 618 30.20 3.81 12.29
CA SER A 618 31.17 4.82 12.68
C SER A 618 30.51 5.86 13.57
N GLN A 619 31.27 6.42 14.51
CA GLN A 619 30.76 7.33 15.54
C GLN A 619 31.66 8.55 15.62
N HIS A 620 31.05 9.72 15.49
CA HIS A 620 31.69 11.02 15.47
C HIS A 620 31.02 11.91 16.53
N MET A 621 31.82 12.63 17.32
CA MET A 621 31.32 13.65 18.25
C MET A 621 31.74 15.01 17.73
N LEU A 622 30.77 15.93 17.63
CA LEU A 622 30.97 17.31 17.21
C LEU A 622 30.37 18.23 18.28
N SER A 623 31.02 19.36 18.56
CA SER A 623 30.50 20.35 19.48
C SER A 623 30.33 21.70 18.78
N LEU A 624 29.16 22.31 18.95
CA LEU A 624 28.87 23.66 18.48
C LEU A 624 29.81 24.70 19.12
N SER A 625 30.37 24.42 20.30
CA SER A 625 31.36 25.29 20.94
C SER A 625 32.75 25.26 20.29
N GLU A 626 33.08 24.22 19.51
CA GLU A 626 34.40 24.05 18.89
C GLU A 626 34.40 24.32 17.37
N ASP A 627 33.29 24.03 16.69
CA ASP A 627 33.11 24.30 15.26
C ASP A 627 32.17 25.51 15.05
N PRO A 628 32.71 26.71 14.76
CA PRO A 628 31.90 27.90 14.53
C PRO A 628 31.07 27.84 13.25
N ALA A 629 31.45 26.99 12.29
CA ALA A 629 30.74 26.84 11.02
C ALA A 629 29.52 25.93 11.18
N LEU A 630 29.65 24.84 11.94
CA LEU A 630 28.52 24.01 12.39
C LEU A 630 27.58 24.78 13.32
N ALA A 631 28.12 25.60 14.24
CA ALA A 631 27.32 26.50 15.08
C ALA A 631 26.51 27.50 14.26
N MET A 632 27.11 28.08 13.22
CA MET A 632 26.41 28.95 12.27
C MET A 632 25.33 28.20 11.51
N ALA A 633 25.60 26.99 11.01
CA ALA A 633 24.61 26.15 10.33
C ALA A 633 23.38 25.87 11.24
N PHE A 634 23.61 25.43 12.48
CA PHE A 634 22.56 25.22 13.47
C PHE A 634 21.77 26.49 13.78
N SER A 635 22.45 27.62 14.01
CA SER A 635 21.79 28.90 14.31
C SER A 635 20.99 29.45 13.13
N VAL A 636 21.43 29.21 11.88
CA VAL A 636 20.74 29.67 10.67
C VAL A 636 19.54 28.78 10.35
N ALA A 637 19.58 27.49 10.69
CA ALA A 637 18.46 26.56 10.52
C ALA A 637 17.41 26.61 11.66
N ARG A 638 17.78 27.05 12.87
CA ARG A 638 16.85 27.18 14.00
C ARG A 638 15.76 28.22 13.71
N ARG A 639 14.50 27.83 13.91
CA ARG A 639 13.28 28.61 13.73
C ARG A 639 12.34 28.41 14.91
N ALA A 640 11.34 29.28 15.03
CA ALA A 640 10.25 29.11 15.98
C ALA A 640 8.92 29.36 15.26
N ALA A 641 7.97 28.43 15.39
CA ALA A 641 6.62 28.56 14.85
C ALA A 641 5.60 28.37 15.96
N ALA A 642 4.49 29.10 15.88
CA ALA A 642 3.37 28.91 16.79
C ALA A 642 2.34 27.97 16.15
N VAL A 643 2.39 26.70 16.56
CA VAL A 643 1.57 25.62 16.00
C VAL A 643 0.21 25.59 16.71
N PRO A 644 -0.92 25.69 15.99
CA PRO A 644 -2.24 25.44 16.55
C PRO A 644 -2.40 23.95 16.85
N LEU A 645 -2.96 23.62 18.00
CA LEU A 645 -3.29 22.25 18.38
C LEU A 645 -4.70 22.25 18.99
N LEU A 646 -5.61 21.48 18.39
CA LEU A 646 -6.88 21.16 19.03
C LEU A 646 -6.64 19.97 19.94
N LEU A 647 -6.96 20.13 21.21
CA LEU A 647 -6.94 19.07 22.20
C LEU A 647 -8.20 18.22 22.07
N VAL A 648 -8.14 16.95 22.52
CA VAL A 648 -9.25 16.00 22.38
C VAL A 648 -10.51 16.45 23.15
N ASN A 649 -10.36 17.34 24.14
CA ASN A 649 -11.46 18.00 24.83
C ASN A 649 -12.11 19.18 24.03
N GLY A 650 -11.79 19.33 22.75
CA GLY A 650 -12.26 20.41 21.88
C GLY A 650 -11.64 21.79 22.14
N THR A 651 -10.68 21.90 23.07
CA THR A 651 -10.05 23.21 23.37
C THR A 651 -8.88 23.50 22.43
N TYR A 652 -8.84 24.72 21.89
CA TYR A 652 -7.76 25.20 21.04
C TYR A 652 -6.59 25.71 21.89
N ARG A 653 -5.40 25.15 21.68
CA ARG A 653 -4.15 25.56 22.34
C ARG A 653 -3.10 25.94 21.31
N LYS A 654 -2.55 27.16 21.42
CA LYS A 654 -1.41 27.61 20.60
C LYS A 654 -0.12 27.25 21.32
N THR A 655 0.73 26.43 20.71
CA THR A 655 2.05 26.04 21.26
C THR A 655 3.16 26.67 20.44
N VAL A 656 4.09 27.40 21.07
CA VAL A 656 5.29 27.88 20.39
C VAL A 656 6.33 26.77 20.42
N ARG A 657 6.78 26.33 19.24
CA ARG A 657 7.73 25.22 19.07
C ARG A 657 9.00 25.74 18.41
N SER A 658 10.14 25.45 19.03
CA SER A 658 11.45 25.59 18.37
C SER A 658 11.66 24.41 17.44
N TYR A 659 12.14 24.65 16.22
CA TYR A 659 12.44 23.59 15.26
C TYR A 659 13.68 23.90 14.43
N LEU A 660 14.30 22.88 13.87
CA LEU A 660 15.28 22.98 12.80
C LEU A 660 14.57 22.84 11.46
N ASP A 661 14.82 23.80 10.56
CA ASP A 661 14.47 23.69 9.15
C ASP A 661 15.44 22.72 8.46
N SER A 662 14.93 21.57 8.03
CA SER A 662 15.76 20.50 7.47
C SER A 662 16.44 20.92 6.16
N SER A 663 15.73 21.64 5.29
CA SER A 663 16.21 22.10 3.99
C SER A 663 17.36 23.10 4.11
N ILE A 664 17.21 24.07 5.02
CA ILE A 664 18.26 25.07 5.29
C ILE A 664 19.47 24.40 5.93
N LEU A 665 19.26 23.47 6.86
CA LEU A 665 20.33 22.76 7.55
C LEU A 665 21.13 21.88 6.59
N GLN A 666 20.45 21.12 5.72
CA GLN A 666 21.04 20.28 4.68
C GLN A 666 22.00 21.10 3.80
N HIS A 667 21.52 22.21 3.25
CA HIS A 667 22.31 23.09 2.38
C HIS A 667 23.55 23.65 3.10
N GLN A 668 23.46 24.01 4.39
CA GLN A 668 24.67 24.44 5.12
C GLN A 668 25.62 23.27 5.38
N LEU A 669 25.13 22.09 5.81
CA LEU A 669 25.98 20.91 6.07
C LEU A 669 26.70 20.42 4.81
N GLN A 670 26.04 20.43 3.65
CA GLN A 670 26.65 20.11 2.35
C GLN A 670 27.83 21.05 2.03
N ARG A 671 27.66 22.36 2.24
CA ARG A 671 28.74 23.35 2.06
C ARG A 671 29.92 23.15 3.00
N LEU A 672 29.70 22.64 4.21
CA LEU A 672 30.78 22.23 5.12
C LEU A 672 31.47 20.94 4.64
N ASN A 673 30.72 20.03 4.02
CA ASN A 673 31.22 18.74 3.53
C ASN A 673 32.16 18.87 2.33
N ASP A 674 31.92 19.85 1.44
CA ASP A 674 32.82 20.12 0.31
C ASP A 674 34.24 20.56 0.71
N HIS A 675 34.40 21.06 1.94
CA HIS A 675 35.70 21.37 2.54
C HIS A 675 36.38 20.18 3.24
N GLY A 676 35.81 18.97 3.13
CA GLY A 676 36.52 17.70 3.38
C GLY A 676 36.43 17.11 4.78
N SER A 677 35.65 17.71 5.71
CA SER A 677 35.56 17.23 7.09
C SER A 677 34.44 16.22 7.38
N LEU A 678 33.52 15.99 6.43
CA LEU A 678 32.32 15.14 6.61
C LEU A 678 32.17 14.06 5.50
N LYS A 679 33.19 13.86 4.65
CA LYS A 679 33.17 12.80 3.62
C LYS A 679 33.63 11.49 4.26
N GLY A 680 32.81 10.45 4.15
CA GLY A 680 33.18 9.11 4.60
C GLY A 680 34.25 8.48 3.71
N LEU A 681 34.89 7.43 4.24
CA LEU A 681 36.04 6.79 3.60
C LEU A 681 35.67 5.97 2.34
N HIS A 682 34.38 5.77 2.04
CA HIS A 682 33.88 4.85 1.03
C HIS A 682 32.87 5.45 0.03
N ALA A 683 32.68 6.77 0.02
CA ALA A 683 31.77 7.52 -0.87
C ALA A 683 31.97 7.32 -2.41
N HIS A 684 32.95 6.52 -2.83
CA HIS A 684 33.22 6.18 -4.24
C HIS A 684 33.19 4.68 -4.55
N SER A 685 32.82 3.82 -3.58
CA SER A 685 32.72 2.37 -3.79
C SER A 685 31.29 1.97 -4.17
N ARG A 686 31.13 1.36 -5.35
CA ARG A 686 29.85 0.80 -5.83
C ARG A 686 29.21 -0.26 -4.91
N SER A 687 29.95 -0.78 -3.93
CA SER A 687 29.47 -1.84 -3.00
C SER A 687 28.97 -1.32 -1.64
N THR A 688 29.10 -0.03 -1.38
CA THR A 688 28.92 0.58 -0.04
C THR A 688 28.01 1.80 -0.11
N LEU A 689 26.85 1.74 0.55
CA LEU A 689 26.05 2.92 0.85
C LEU A 689 26.54 3.54 2.16
N GLU A 690 26.84 4.84 2.14
CA GLU A 690 27.13 5.63 3.34
C GLU A 690 25.85 6.36 3.77
N ILE A 691 25.49 6.25 5.05
CA ILE A 691 24.27 6.81 5.62
C ILE A 691 24.66 7.74 6.77
N PRO A 692 24.80 9.06 6.52
CA PRO A 692 25.14 10.03 7.55
C PRO A 692 23.90 10.43 8.37
N ILE A 693 23.98 10.22 9.68
CA ILE A 693 22.92 10.48 10.65
C ILE A 693 23.40 11.58 11.60
N PHE A 694 22.86 12.78 11.44
CA PHE A 694 23.17 13.95 12.27
C PHE A 694 22.21 14.02 13.46
N TRP A 695 22.73 13.71 14.65
CA TRP A 695 21.97 13.59 15.89
C TRP A 695 22.23 14.78 16.81
N PHE A 696 21.32 15.74 16.81
CA PHE A 696 21.39 16.97 17.60
C PHE A 696 20.82 16.74 19.00
N ILE A 697 21.66 16.94 20.03
CA ILE A 697 21.27 16.82 21.44
C ILE A 697 21.11 18.22 22.02
N HIS A 698 19.90 18.56 22.47
CA HIS A 698 19.54 19.87 23.00
C HIS A 698 18.82 19.75 24.34
N GLY A 699 18.93 20.77 25.21
CA GLY A 699 18.17 20.80 26.47
C GLY A 699 16.71 21.17 26.24
N GLU A 700 16.48 22.29 25.55
CA GLU A 700 15.13 22.77 25.21
C GLU A 700 14.44 21.85 24.19
N PRO A 701 13.09 21.71 24.23
CA PRO A 701 12.32 20.98 23.22
C PRO A 701 12.57 21.50 21.80
N LEU A 702 13.12 20.64 20.95
CA LEU A 702 13.49 20.91 19.58
C LEU A 702 12.94 19.83 18.65
N LEU A 703 12.29 20.24 17.56
CA LEU A 703 11.74 19.36 16.52
C LEU A 703 12.45 19.61 15.17
N VAL A 704 12.20 18.76 14.18
CA VAL A 704 12.48 19.03 12.75
C VAL A 704 11.17 19.44 12.08
N ASP A 705 11.21 20.47 11.24
CA ASP A 705 10.09 20.93 10.41
C ASP A 705 8.74 21.03 11.15
N LYS A 706 8.76 21.66 12.34
CA LYS A 706 7.62 21.96 13.23
C LYS A 706 6.92 20.72 13.87
N HIS A 707 7.06 19.51 13.32
CA HIS A 707 6.27 18.32 13.71
C HIS A 707 7.06 17.02 13.97
N TYR A 708 8.28 16.85 13.45
CA TYR A 708 8.99 15.57 13.49
C TYR A 708 10.11 15.53 14.55
N GLN A 709 10.48 14.34 15.02
CA GLN A 709 11.70 14.13 15.82
C GLN A 709 12.92 13.78 14.96
N ALA A 710 12.68 13.23 13.76
CA ALA A 710 13.68 12.91 12.78
C ALA A 710 13.10 13.08 11.38
N LYS A 711 13.94 13.42 10.40
CA LYS A 711 13.55 13.55 8.99
C LYS A 711 14.62 12.97 8.08
N ALA A 712 14.18 12.20 7.09
CA ALA A 712 15.01 11.76 5.98
C ALA A 712 15.16 12.87 4.94
N LEU A 713 16.35 13.00 4.39
CA LEU A 713 16.68 13.82 3.24
C LEU A 713 17.39 12.95 2.20
N PRO A 714 17.52 13.39 0.93
CA PRO A 714 18.15 12.59 -0.13
C PRO A 714 19.56 12.06 0.18
N ASP A 715 20.36 12.78 0.96
CA ASP A 715 21.77 12.48 1.23
C ASP A 715 22.11 12.31 2.72
N MET A 716 21.16 12.55 3.63
CA MET A 716 21.39 12.48 5.08
C MET A 716 20.11 12.26 5.89
N VAL A 717 20.26 11.91 7.17
CA VAL A 717 19.16 11.85 8.14
C VAL A 717 19.45 12.82 9.29
N ILE A 718 18.46 13.63 9.65
CA ILE A 718 18.52 14.54 10.81
C ILE A 718 17.67 13.96 11.93
N VAL A 719 18.21 13.91 13.15
CA VAL A 719 17.52 13.50 14.38
C VAL A 719 17.73 14.58 15.44
N VAL A 720 16.69 14.92 16.21
CA VAL A 720 16.76 15.81 17.37
C VAL A 720 16.31 15.08 18.64
N GLN A 721 17.11 15.22 19.69
CA GLN A 721 16.84 14.70 21.03
C GLN A 721 16.78 15.87 22.01
N SER A 722 15.72 15.91 22.83
CA SER A 722 15.45 16.93 23.85
C SER A 722 15.40 16.31 25.25
N GLU A 723 15.33 17.09 26.33
CA GLU A 723 15.27 16.52 27.68
C GLU A 723 13.90 15.90 28.04
N SER A 724 12.81 16.37 27.42
CA SER A 724 11.42 16.00 27.74
C SER A 724 11.06 14.57 27.31
N SER A 725 10.69 13.70 28.27
CA SER A 725 10.24 12.33 28.01
C SER A 725 8.78 12.19 27.60
N SER A 726 7.99 13.27 27.74
CA SER A 726 6.56 13.26 27.46
C SER A 726 6.15 14.59 26.82
N TRP A 727 5.75 14.53 25.56
CA TRP A 727 5.31 15.69 24.78
C TRP A 727 3.96 15.41 24.12
N GLU A 728 3.01 16.32 24.29
CA GLU A 728 1.66 16.16 23.75
C GLU A 728 1.63 16.33 22.21
N SER A 729 1.24 15.26 21.52
CA SER A 729 1.11 15.26 20.06
C SER A 729 -0.24 15.80 19.60
N HIS A 730 -0.39 15.94 18.27
CA HIS A 730 -1.64 16.35 17.61
C HIS A 730 -2.56 15.15 17.28
N LEU A 731 -2.17 13.95 17.72
CA LEU A 731 -2.82 12.69 17.42
C LEU A 731 -3.48 12.15 18.69
N GLN A 732 -4.60 11.48 18.52
CA GLN A 732 -5.38 10.89 19.60
C GLN A 732 -5.47 9.37 19.45
N CYS A 733 -5.62 8.69 20.58
CA CYS A 733 -6.05 7.31 20.70
C CYS A 733 -7.14 7.24 21.78
N ASN A 734 -8.31 6.68 21.42
CA ASN A 734 -9.41 6.39 22.32
C ASN A 734 -9.78 7.56 23.27
N GLY A 735 -9.82 8.77 22.73
CA GLY A 735 -10.17 9.98 23.48
C GLY A 735 -9.02 10.64 24.25
N ARG A 736 -7.76 10.20 24.08
CA ARG A 736 -6.57 10.73 24.77
C ARG A 736 -5.48 11.14 23.78
N SER A 737 -4.79 12.26 24.05
CA SER A 737 -3.63 12.69 23.26
C SER A 737 -2.51 11.65 23.34
N LEU A 738 -1.92 11.25 22.21
CA LEU A 738 -0.73 10.41 22.19
C LEU A 738 0.49 11.23 22.66
N LEU A 739 1.33 10.60 23.48
CA LEU A 739 2.52 11.22 24.08
C LEU A 739 3.79 10.78 23.34
N TRP A 740 4.65 11.73 23.02
CA TRP A 740 5.92 11.52 22.33
C TRP A 740 7.10 11.63 23.30
N ASP A 741 7.98 10.64 23.31
CA ASP A 741 9.27 10.71 24.01
C ASP A 741 10.30 11.45 23.14
N LEU A 742 10.64 12.70 23.50
CA LEU A 742 11.70 13.47 22.83
C LEU A 742 13.10 13.16 23.41
N ARG A 743 13.18 12.49 24.56
CA ARG A 743 14.41 12.06 25.22
C ARG A 743 14.99 10.80 24.57
N ARG A 744 14.18 9.97 23.91
CA ARG A 744 14.62 8.73 23.24
C ARG A 744 13.99 8.58 21.84
N PRO A 745 14.36 9.41 20.86
CA PRO A 745 13.79 9.40 19.50
C PRO A 745 14.25 8.22 18.62
N VAL A 746 14.53 7.05 19.21
CA VAL A 746 15.04 5.85 18.51
C VAL A 746 14.07 5.38 17.43
N LYS A 747 12.78 5.31 17.76
CA LYS A 747 11.71 4.93 16.83
C LYS A 747 11.65 5.87 15.61
N ALA A 748 11.64 7.17 15.86
CA ALA A 748 11.61 8.19 14.80
C ALA A 748 12.88 8.17 13.93
N ALA A 749 14.05 7.98 14.55
CA ALA A 749 15.31 7.83 13.83
C ALA A 749 15.29 6.59 12.92
N LEU A 750 14.75 5.45 13.38
CA LEU A 750 14.62 4.25 12.56
C LEU A 750 13.63 4.41 11.41
N ALA A 751 12.51 5.11 11.64
CA ALA A 751 11.57 5.48 10.58
C ALA A 751 12.26 6.34 9.49
N ALA A 752 12.93 7.43 9.89
CA ALA A 752 13.65 8.30 8.97
C ALA A 752 14.81 7.60 8.24
N VAL A 753 15.53 6.69 8.91
CA VAL A 753 16.55 5.87 8.23
C VAL A 753 15.90 4.88 7.24
N SER A 754 14.72 4.33 7.52
CA SER A 754 14.01 3.46 6.56
C SER A 754 13.46 4.22 5.34
N GLU A 755 13.04 5.48 5.52
CA GLU A 755 12.69 6.41 4.45
C GLU A 755 13.93 6.73 3.59
N HIS A 756 15.08 7.03 4.19
CA HIS A 756 16.33 7.30 3.46
C HIS A 756 16.90 6.05 2.74
N LEU A 757 16.82 4.87 3.36
CA LEU A 757 17.45 3.64 2.88
C LEU A 757 16.65 2.93 1.77
N ALA A 758 15.31 2.95 1.84
CA ALA A 758 14.45 2.26 0.88
C ALA A 758 13.16 3.02 0.53
N GLY A 759 13.05 4.30 0.86
CA GLY A 759 11.87 5.09 0.54
C GLY A 759 10.63 4.69 1.32
N ILE A 760 10.77 4.04 2.47
CA ILE A 760 9.60 3.49 3.17
C ILE A 760 8.90 4.60 3.96
N LEU A 761 7.60 4.73 3.71
CA LEU A 761 6.73 5.71 4.34
C LEU A 761 5.82 5.04 5.38
N PRO A 762 5.26 5.83 6.33
CA PRO A 762 4.24 5.35 7.25
C PRO A 762 3.07 4.66 6.55
N LEU A 763 2.64 3.50 7.05
CA LEU A 763 1.64 2.64 6.39
C LEU A 763 0.27 3.32 6.19
N HIS A 764 -0.02 4.41 6.90
CA HIS A 764 -1.23 5.20 6.67
C HIS A 764 -1.16 6.09 5.41
N LEU A 765 0.01 6.34 4.82
CA LEU A 765 0.18 7.22 3.65
C LEU A 765 0.25 6.42 2.36
N VAL A 766 -0.66 6.72 1.42
CA VAL A 766 -0.63 6.16 0.05
C VAL A 766 -0.96 7.22 -0.98
N TYR A 767 -0.29 7.19 -2.14
CA TYR A 767 -0.56 8.09 -3.26
C TYR A 767 -1.93 7.81 -3.91
N SER A 768 -2.73 8.85 -4.10
CA SER A 768 -3.99 8.82 -4.85
C SER A 768 -3.81 9.51 -6.19
N GLN A 769 -3.99 8.74 -7.27
CA GLN A 769 -3.90 9.23 -8.65
C GLN A 769 -5.00 10.26 -8.95
N ALA A 770 -6.24 9.98 -8.52
CA ALA A 770 -7.41 10.84 -8.71
C ALA A 770 -7.21 12.28 -8.18
N HIS A 771 -6.60 12.38 -7.00
CA HIS A 771 -6.35 13.63 -6.28
C HIS A 771 -5.01 14.29 -6.61
N GLU A 772 -4.09 13.59 -7.29
CA GLU A 772 -2.68 13.99 -7.44
C GLU A 772 -2.01 14.30 -6.08
N THR A 773 -2.33 13.56 -5.01
CA THR A 773 -1.75 13.78 -3.66
C THR A 773 -1.61 12.47 -2.88
N ALA A 774 -0.82 12.49 -1.78
CA ALA A 774 -0.97 11.47 -0.75
C ALA A 774 -2.34 11.60 -0.05
N VAL A 775 -2.89 10.46 0.35
CA VAL A 775 -4.11 10.30 1.15
C VAL A 775 -3.76 9.48 2.38
N GLU A 776 -4.42 9.76 3.49
CA GLU A 776 -4.24 9.08 4.77
C GLU A 776 -5.33 8.02 5.00
N ASP A 777 -4.96 6.86 5.51
CA ASP A 777 -5.85 5.85 6.12
C ASP A 777 -5.19 5.29 7.38
N TRP A 778 -5.72 5.70 8.53
CA TRP A 778 -5.12 5.43 9.83
C TRP A 778 -5.38 4.01 10.34
N ILE A 779 -6.23 3.21 9.69
CA ILE A 779 -6.54 1.81 10.08
C ILE A 779 -5.25 1.01 10.27
N TRP A 780 -4.29 1.12 9.34
CA TRP A 780 -3.06 0.32 9.37
C TRP A 780 -1.87 1.00 10.05
N SER A 781 -2.08 2.10 10.78
CA SER A 781 -1.04 2.77 11.58
C SER A 781 -0.74 2.04 12.91
N VAL A 782 -0.73 0.70 12.87
CA VAL A 782 -0.75 -0.26 13.99
C VAL A 782 0.47 -1.20 13.96
N GLY A 783 0.60 -2.08 14.96
CA GLY A 783 1.67 -3.07 15.05
C GLY A 783 2.94 -2.53 15.71
N CYS A 784 3.85 -3.43 16.09
CA CYS A 784 5.16 -3.07 16.63
C CYS A 784 6.15 -2.83 15.49
N ASN A 785 6.20 -1.60 14.97
CA ASN A 785 7.17 -1.21 13.95
C ASN A 785 7.46 0.31 13.99
N PRO A 786 8.60 0.80 13.46
CA PRO A 786 8.98 2.21 13.54
C PRO A 786 7.98 3.20 12.92
N LEU A 787 7.15 2.72 11.99
CA LEU A 787 6.26 3.49 11.11
C LEU A 787 4.80 3.53 11.62
N SER A 788 4.42 2.59 12.47
CA SER A 788 3.24 2.64 13.32
C SER A 788 3.30 3.90 14.19
N ILE A 789 2.18 4.48 14.57
CA ILE A 789 2.16 5.68 15.44
C ILE A 789 1.62 5.38 16.82
N ILE A 790 0.74 4.39 16.94
CA ILE A 790 -0.01 4.10 18.17
C ILE A 790 0.71 3.16 19.15
N SER A 791 1.77 2.47 18.69
CA SER A 791 2.71 1.71 19.51
C SER A 791 3.99 2.51 19.77
N SER A 792 4.75 2.16 20.80
CA SER A 792 6.05 2.76 21.13
C SER A 792 7.24 2.01 20.48
N GLY A 793 7.00 0.78 20.05
CA GLY A 793 8.03 -0.15 19.58
C GLY A 793 8.63 0.18 18.21
N TRP A 794 9.74 -0.50 17.91
CA TRP A 794 10.54 -0.28 16.69
C TRP A 794 11.06 -1.59 16.05
N ARG A 795 10.47 -2.74 16.38
CA ARG A 795 10.79 -4.02 15.73
C ARG A 795 10.56 -3.95 14.20
N ILE A 796 11.39 -4.66 13.43
CA ILE A 796 11.23 -4.75 11.97
C ILE A 796 10.44 -6.02 11.63
N SER A 797 9.18 -5.86 11.21
CA SER A 797 8.35 -6.97 10.76
C SER A 797 8.82 -7.53 9.41
N ARG A 798 8.39 -8.74 9.05
CA ARG A 798 8.67 -9.30 7.72
C ARG A 798 8.03 -8.51 6.59
N PHE A 799 6.85 -7.89 6.79
CA PHE A 799 6.30 -6.94 5.81
C PHE A 799 7.25 -5.78 5.51
N LEU A 800 7.84 -5.19 6.57
CA LEU A 800 8.78 -4.08 6.43
C LEU A 800 10.07 -4.54 5.74
N SER A 801 10.64 -5.68 6.16
CA SER A 801 11.83 -6.27 5.52
C SER A 801 11.61 -6.63 4.06
N ASP A 802 10.45 -7.18 3.71
CA ASP A 802 10.09 -7.49 2.32
C ASP A 802 9.89 -6.20 1.51
N THR A 803 9.32 -5.15 2.09
CA THR A 803 9.16 -3.83 1.45
C THR A 803 10.51 -3.16 1.18
N ILE A 804 11.49 -3.26 2.09
CA ILE A 804 12.88 -2.83 1.84
C ILE A 804 13.45 -3.55 0.61
N ALA A 805 13.34 -4.88 0.57
CA ALA A 805 13.86 -5.68 -0.53
C ALA A 805 13.14 -5.39 -1.86
N ARG A 806 11.82 -5.18 -1.81
CA ARG A 806 11.01 -4.86 -2.99
C ARG A 806 11.33 -3.47 -3.53
N SER A 807 11.57 -2.47 -2.68
CA SER A 807 11.99 -1.11 -3.11
C SER A 807 13.25 -1.15 -4.01
N TYR A 808 14.26 -1.93 -3.62
CA TYR A 808 15.47 -2.12 -4.43
C TYR A 808 15.19 -2.80 -5.78
N ILE A 809 14.32 -3.81 -5.78
CA ILE A 809 13.91 -4.55 -6.99
C ILE A 809 13.11 -3.64 -7.91
N LEU A 810 12.14 -2.88 -7.38
CA LEU A 810 11.30 -1.94 -8.12
C LEU A 810 12.12 -0.83 -8.75
N THR A 811 13.06 -0.22 -8.01
CA THR A 811 13.99 0.79 -8.55
C THR A 811 14.78 0.23 -9.74
N SER A 812 15.41 -0.93 -9.57
CA SER A 812 16.26 -1.54 -10.60
C SER A 812 15.46 -1.99 -11.84
N LEU A 813 14.25 -2.52 -11.64
CA LEU A 813 13.33 -2.87 -12.72
C LEU A 813 12.87 -1.62 -13.47
N GLU A 814 12.40 -0.58 -12.77
CA GLU A 814 11.92 0.67 -13.37
C GLU A 814 13.01 1.38 -14.18
N GLU A 815 14.23 1.52 -13.63
CA GLU A 815 15.37 2.09 -14.37
C GLU A 815 15.71 1.26 -15.61
N SER A 816 15.67 -0.08 -15.52
CA SER A 816 15.92 -0.95 -16.68
C SER A 816 14.82 -0.84 -17.75
N ILE A 817 13.55 -0.66 -17.36
CA ILE A 817 12.42 -0.42 -18.27
C ILE A 817 12.60 0.93 -18.97
N LEU A 818 12.92 2.00 -18.22
CA LEU A 818 13.18 3.33 -18.78
C LEU A 818 14.36 3.31 -19.76
N LEU A 819 15.44 2.59 -19.44
CA LEU A 819 16.57 2.42 -20.35
C LEU A 819 16.18 1.67 -21.64
N VAL A 820 15.45 0.55 -21.53
CA VAL A 820 14.99 -0.24 -22.69
C VAL A 820 14.01 0.56 -23.54
N ASN A 821 12.99 1.21 -22.94
CA ASN A 821 12.05 2.09 -23.65
C ASN A 821 12.79 3.22 -24.35
N SER A 822 13.77 3.86 -23.71
CA SER A 822 14.58 4.92 -24.34
C SER A 822 15.42 4.43 -25.54
N ALA A 823 15.79 3.14 -25.56
CA ALA A 823 16.50 2.52 -26.68
C ALA A 823 15.52 2.11 -27.80
N ILE A 824 14.36 1.55 -27.46
CA ILE A 824 13.28 1.23 -28.41
C ILE A 824 12.79 2.51 -29.10
N HIS A 825 12.55 3.59 -28.36
CA HIS A 825 12.18 4.90 -28.91
C HIS A 825 13.20 5.40 -29.96
N ARG A 826 14.50 5.17 -29.76
CA ARG A 826 15.54 5.51 -30.76
C ARG A 826 15.45 4.62 -32.01
N LEU A 827 15.09 3.34 -31.86
CA LEU A 827 14.82 2.42 -32.98
C LEU A 827 13.50 2.72 -33.72
N VAL A 828 12.52 3.34 -33.05
CA VAL A 828 11.28 3.86 -33.66
C VAL A 828 11.57 5.07 -34.56
N MET A 829 12.52 5.92 -34.17
CA MET A 829 12.93 7.11 -34.92
C MET A 829 13.79 6.77 -36.17
N GLU A 830 14.52 5.66 -36.17
CA GLU A 830 15.37 5.24 -37.29
C GLU A 830 14.56 4.54 -38.38
N LYS A 831 14.57 5.10 -39.60
CA LYS A 831 13.77 4.61 -40.74
C LYS A 831 14.45 3.45 -41.46
N THR A 832 13.65 2.48 -41.92
CA THR A 832 14.16 1.36 -42.72
C THR A 832 14.33 1.74 -44.18
N SER A 833 15.43 1.30 -44.80
CA SER A 833 15.72 1.53 -46.22
C SER A 833 16.47 0.34 -46.82
N GLU A 834 16.39 0.16 -48.13
CA GLU A 834 17.15 -0.89 -48.84
C GLU A 834 18.67 -0.76 -48.61
N ARG A 835 19.19 0.48 -48.49
CA ARG A 835 20.61 0.75 -48.25
C ARG A 835 21.06 0.37 -46.83
N THR A 836 20.20 0.54 -45.84
CA THR A 836 20.51 0.19 -44.44
C THR A 836 20.37 -1.29 -44.14
N PHE A 837 19.54 -2.03 -44.91
CA PHE A 837 19.26 -3.45 -44.68
C PHE A 837 20.51 -4.33 -44.53
N LYS A 838 21.46 -4.26 -45.47
CA LYS A 838 22.65 -5.14 -45.47
C LYS A 838 23.55 -4.92 -44.24
N LEU A 839 23.62 -3.69 -43.74
CA LEU A 839 24.39 -3.37 -42.53
C LEU A 839 23.64 -3.84 -41.29
N PHE A 840 22.34 -3.52 -41.21
CA PHE A 840 21.48 -3.88 -40.10
C PHE A 840 21.35 -5.41 -39.91
N GLN A 841 21.26 -6.18 -41.00
CA GLN A 841 21.20 -7.65 -41.00
C GLN A 841 22.37 -8.30 -40.22
N SER A 842 23.53 -7.63 -40.14
CA SER A 842 24.67 -8.12 -39.35
C SER A 842 24.49 -7.93 -37.84
N GLN A 843 23.75 -6.91 -37.41
CA GLN A 843 23.53 -6.53 -36.01
C GLN A 843 22.21 -7.11 -35.44
N GLU A 844 21.21 -7.36 -36.30
CA GLU A 844 19.86 -7.85 -35.97
C GLU A 844 19.86 -8.98 -34.92
N ARG A 845 20.67 -10.02 -35.14
CA ARG A 845 20.71 -11.20 -34.25
C ARG A 845 21.21 -10.86 -32.85
N GLU A 846 22.26 -10.06 -32.74
CA GLU A 846 22.83 -9.73 -31.44
C GLU A 846 21.96 -8.69 -30.70
N LEU A 847 21.35 -7.74 -31.40
CA LEU A 847 20.39 -6.79 -30.83
C LEU A 847 19.19 -7.53 -30.21
N LEU A 848 18.58 -8.48 -30.94
CA LEU A 848 17.50 -9.33 -30.43
C LEU A 848 17.95 -10.23 -29.27
N ASN A 849 19.16 -10.81 -29.34
CA ASN A 849 19.69 -11.61 -28.24
C ASN A 849 19.86 -10.79 -26.95
N LYS A 850 20.35 -9.54 -27.03
CA LYS A 850 20.50 -8.66 -25.86
C LYS A 850 19.13 -8.25 -25.30
N TYR A 851 18.16 -7.91 -26.14
CA TYR A 851 16.78 -7.62 -25.71
C TYR A 851 16.16 -8.82 -25.00
N ASN A 852 16.17 -10.01 -25.62
CA ASN A 852 15.60 -11.23 -25.04
C ASN A 852 16.31 -11.65 -23.74
N TYR A 853 17.61 -11.33 -23.59
CA TYR A 853 18.33 -11.56 -22.34
C TYR A 853 17.79 -10.68 -21.20
N VAL A 854 17.56 -9.39 -21.45
CA VAL A 854 16.92 -8.48 -20.48
C VAL A 854 15.52 -8.96 -20.10
N VAL A 855 14.68 -9.32 -21.07
CA VAL A 855 13.33 -9.88 -20.83
C VAL A 855 13.40 -11.17 -19.99
N SER A 856 14.38 -12.04 -20.25
CA SER A 856 14.57 -13.28 -19.46
C SER A 856 14.97 -13.01 -18.00
N LEU A 857 15.74 -11.94 -17.74
CA LEU A 857 16.10 -11.50 -16.40
C LEU A 857 14.91 -10.90 -15.67
N TRP A 858 14.12 -10.05 -16.35
CA TRP A 858 12.85 -9.53 -15.80
C TRP A 858 11.90 -10.65 -15.40
N ARG A 859 11.68 -11.63 -16.28
CA ARG A 859 10.82 -12.81 -16.00
C ARG A 859 11.33 -13.55 -14.76
N ARG A 860 12.63 -13.85 -14.70
CA ARG A 860 13.25 -14.56 -13.57
C ARG A 860 13.12 -13.78 -12.25
N ILE A 861 13.32 -12.46 -12.27
CA ILE A 861 13.15 -11.60 -11.10
C ILE A 861 11.68 -11.59 -10.65
N SER A 862 10.72 -11.51 -11.57
CA SER A 862 9.29 -11.56 -11.27
C SER A 862 8.89 -12.90 -10.64
N THR A 863 9.28 -14.04 -11.24
CA THR A 863 8.99 -15.37 -10.69
C THR A 863 9.58 -15.58 -9.28
N VAL A 864 10.84 -15.20 -9.06
CA VAL A 864 11.49 -15.35 -7.74
C VAL A 864 10.89 -14.40 -6.69
N SER A 865 10.45 -13.21 -7.09
CA SER A 865 9.73 -12.28 -6.21
C SER A 865 8.33 -12.81 -5.85
N GLY A 866 7.66 -13.52 -6.76
CA GLY A 866 6.37 -14.19 -6.52
C GLY A 866 6.42 -15.33 -5.51
N GLU A 867 7.58 -15.98 -5.36
CA GLU A 867 7.84 -16.95 -4.28
C GLU A 867 8.25 -16.26 -2.96
N LEU A 868 8.14 -14.93 -2.87
CA LEU A 868 8.59 -14.09 -1.75
C LEU A 868 10.07 -14.30 -1.35
N ARG A 869 10.90 -14.80 -2.29
CA ARG A 869 12.32 -15.11 -2.14
C ARG A 869 13.22 -13.94 -2.54
N TYR A 870 12.94 -12.76 -1.98
CA TYR A 870 13.58 -11.52 -2.38
C TYR A 870 15.12 -11.55 -2.31
N SER A 871 15.72 -12.28 -1.36
CA SER A 871 17.18 -12.49 -1.28
C SER A 871 17.78 -13.04 -2.57
N ASP A 872 17.09 -13.96 -3.24
CA ASP A 872 17.56 -14.59 -4.49
C ASP A 872 17.36 -13.66 -5.69
N ALA A 873 16.32 -12.80 -5.65
CA ALA A 873 16.07 -11.77 -6.67
C ALA A 873 17.11 -10.64 -6.61
N LEU A 874 17.54 -10.23 -5.42
CA LEU A 874 18.54 -9.16 -5.22
C LEU A 874 19.88 -9.46 -5.90
N VAL A 875 20.29 -10.74 -5.94
CA VAL A 875 21.53 -11.19 -6.63
C VAL A 875 21.48 -10.94 -8.14
N LEU A 876 20.28 -10.90 -8.74
CA LEU A 876 20.12 -10.70 -10.18
C LEU A 876 20.17 -9.22 -10.60
N LEU A 877 20.05 -8.27 -9.66
CA LEU A 877 19.87 -6.84 -10.00
C LEU A 877 21.08 -6.23 -10.72
N HIS A 878 22.30 -6.50 -10.27
CA HIS A 878 23.50 -6.05 -10.99
C HIS A 878 23.61 -6.66 -12.39
N THR A 879 23.14 -7.90 -12.58
CA THR A 879 23.15 -8.55 -13.90
C THR A 879 22.11 -7.89 -14.83
N LEU A 880 20.96 -7.48 -14.29
CA LEU A 880 19.95 -6.71 -15.01
C LEU A 880 20.43 -5.31 -15.39
N GLU A 881 21.11 -4.62 -14.48
CA GLU A 881 21.71 -3.30 -14.72
C GLU A 881 22.72 -3.35 -15.88
N ASP A 882 23.67 -4.30 -15.84
CA ASP A 882 24.66 -4.50 -16.90
C ASP A 882 24.00 -4.95 -18.24
N ALA A 883 22.99 -5.82 -18.19
CA ALA A 883 22.29 -6.29 -19.39
C ALA A 883 21.49 -5.17 -20.09
N SER A 884 20.75 -4.36 -19.33
CA SER A 884 19.96 -3.24 -19.86
C SER A 884 20.84 -2.12 -20.42
N LYS A 885 21.94 -1.78 -19.74
CA LYS A 885 22.98 -0.89 -20.27
C LYS A 885 23.60 -1.46 -21.55
N GLY A 886 23.97 -2.73 -21.56
CA GLY A 886 24.53 -3.40 -22.75
C GLY A 886 23.60 -3.42 -23.96
N PHE A 887 22.28 -3.51 -23.75
CA PHE A 887 21.29 -3.37 -24.83
C PHE A 887 21.21 -1.92 -25.35
N ALA A 888 21.15 -0.93 -24.46
CA ALA A 888 21.10 0.49 -24.84
C ALA A 888 22.38 0.95 -25.56
N GLU A 889 23.55 0.54 -25.09
CA GLU A 889 24.84 0.80 -25.74
C GLU A 889 24.92 0.16 -27.13
N TYR A 890 24.55 -1.12 -27.26
CA TYR A 890 24.56 -1.79 -28.56
C TYR A 890 23.56 -1.19 -29.56
N THR A 891 22.42 -0.72 -29.06
CA THR A 891 21.45 0.06 -29.86
C THR A 891 22.10 1.34 -30.38
N ASN A 892 22.81 2.09 -29.53
CA ASN A 892 23.52 3.31 -29.95
C ASN A 892 24.64 3.01 -30.96
N VAL A 893 25.40 1.92 -30.79
CA VAL A 893 26.42 1.47 -31.77
C VAL A 893 25.78 1.11 -33.11
N THR A 894 24.66 0.39 -33.08
CA THR A 894 23.89 0.03 -34.29
C THR A 894 23.44 1.29 -35.03
N LEU A 895 22.81 2.25 -34.33
CA LEU A 895 22.37 3.53 -34.91
C LEU A 895 23.54 4.38 -35.43
N ALA A 896 24.65 4.44 -34.68
CA ALA A 896 25.86 5.13 -35.12
C ALA A 896 26.40 4.55 -36.44
N SER A 897 26.31 3.23 -36.64
CA SER A 897 26.71 2.57 -37.90
C SER A 897 25.81 2.93 -39.10
N LEU A 898 24.53 3.23 -38.86
CA LEU A 898 23.54 3.59 -39.88
C LEU A 898 23.60 5.08 -40.26
N SER A 899 24.01 5.95 -39.32
CA SER A 899 24.07 7.41 -39.49
C SER A 899 24.85 7.93 -40.72
N PRO A 900 25.99 7.34 -41.17
CA PRO A 900 26.74 7.87 -42.31
C PRO A 900 26.01 7.70 -43.65
N ILE A 901 25.13 6.70 -43.74
CA ILE A 901 24.30 6.43 -44.93
C ILE A 901 23.25 7.54 -45.11
N HIS A 902 22.72 8.07 -44.01
CA HIS A 902 21.79 9.20 -44.01
C HIS A 902 22.52 10.52 -44.31
N CYS A 903 23.67 10.78 -43.68
CA CYS A 903 24.46 12.01 -43.92
C CYS A 903 24.98 12.14 -45.37
N THR A 904 25.25 11.03 -46.06
CA THR A 904 25.66 11.03 -47.48
C THR A 904 24.48 11.18 -48.45
N SER A 905 23.25 10.95 -48.01
CA SER A 905 22.04 11.02 -48.85
C SER A 905 21.62 12.46 -49.21
N HIS A 906 21.87 13.42 -48.31
CA HIS A 906 21.29 14.77 -48.42
C HIS A 906 22.19 15.86 -49.03
N ARG A 907 23.43 15.55 -49.43
CA ARG A 907 24.27 16.48 -50.23
C ARG A 907 24.07 16.29 -51.73
N LYS A 908 22.85 16.55 -52.21
CA LYS A 908 22.70 17.30 -53.46
C LYS A 908 22.81 18.77 -53.10
N VAL A 909 23.99 19.35 -53.33
CA VAL A 909 24.06 20.80 -53.48
C VAL A 909 23.53 21.07 -54.87
N ASP A 910 22.23 21.37 -54.95
CA ASP A 910 21.66 21.96 -56.16
C ASP A 910 22.25 23.38 -56.26
N VAL A 911 23.41 23.45 -56.90
CA VAL A 911 23.97 24.72 -57.38
C VAL A 911 23.07 25.13 -58.53
N ASP A 912 22.06 25.94 -58.24
CA ASP A 912 21.32 26.67 -59.26
C ASP A 912 22.34 27.54 -60.00
N PHE A 913 22.80 27.01 -61.13
CA PHE A 913 23.83 27.62 -61.97
C PHE A 913 23.14 28.70 -62.81
N ASP A 914 22.72 29.77 -62.13
CA ASP A 914 21.97 30.86 -62.72
C ASP A 914 22.84 31.55 -63.79
N MET A 915 22.53 31.23 -65.05
CA MET A 915 23.22 31.74 -66.25
C MET A 915 23.17 33.28 -66.34
N THR A 916 22.30 33.95 -65.58
CA THR A 916 22.25 35.42 -65.51
C THR A 916 23.43 36.02 -64.72
N THR A 917 24.14 35.25 -63.92
CA THR A 917 25.33 35.72 -63.18
C THR A 917 26.59 35.83 -64.06
N ILE A 918 26.65 35.09 -65.18
CA ILE A 918 27.76 35.11 -66.13
C ILE A 918 27.97 36.50 -66.76
N PRO A 919 26.95 37.19 -67.33
CA PRO A 919 27.13 38.55 -67.84
C PRO A 919 27.49 39.56 -66.73
N ALA A 920 27.01 39.38 -65.49
CA ALA A 920 27.42 40.23 -64.37
C ALA A 920 28.92 40.09 -64.06
N PHE A 921 29.44 38.86 -64.02
CA PHE A 921 30.88 38.61 -63.86
C PHE A 921 31.71 39.18 -65.04
N LEU A 922 31.22 39.07 -66.28
CA LEU A 922 31.88 39.66 -67.45
C LEU A 922 31.90 41.20 -67.39
N VAL A 923 30.82 41.85 -66.92
CA VAL A 923 30.78 43.31 -66.71
C VAL A 923 31.77 43.73 -65.62
N VAL A 924 31.85 43.01 -64.50
CA VAL A 924 32.83 43.27 -63.43
C VAL A 924 34.26 43.10 -63.94
N LEU A 925 34.56 42.06 -64.72
CA LEU A 925 35.86 41.86 -65.37
C LEU A 925 36.20 42.97 -66.37
N PHE A 926 35.22 43.43 -67.15
CA PHE A 926 35.39 44.53 -68.11
C PHE A 926 35.67 45.87 -67.41
N ILE A 927 34.98 46.15 -66.30
CA ILE A 927 35.23 47.33 -65.46
C ILE A 927 36.61 47.25 -64.81
N LEU A 928 36.99 46.10 -64.23
CA LEU A 928 38.34 45.87 -63.67
C LEU A 928 39.43 46.05 -64.73
N TRP A 929 39.23 45.55 -65.95
CA TRP A 929 40.15 45.76 -67.07
C TRP A 929 40.27 47.24 -67.45
N PHE A 930 39.18 48.01 -67.41
CA PHE A 930 39.21 49.46 -67.66
C PHE A 930 39.88 50.27 -66.55
N VAL A 931 39.69 49.87 -65.28
CA VAL A 931 40.26 50.53 -64.10
C VAL A 931 41.77 50.24 -63.97
N LEU A 932 42.19 49.00 -64.24
CA LEU A 932 43.59 48.57 -64.17
C LEU A 932 44.42 48.91 -65.42
N ARG A 933 43.81 49.53 -66.44
CA ARG A 933 44.51 49.91 -67.68
C ARG A 933 45.48 51.08 -67.40
N PRO A 934 46.81 50.90 -67.57
CA PRO A 934 47.78 51.92 -67.20
C PRO A 934 47.60 53.20 -68.03
N ARG A 935 47.33 54.33 -67.35
CA ARG A 935 47.25 55.65 -67.98
C ARG A 935 48.65 56.07 -68.46
N ARG A 936 48.77 56.42 -69.74
CA ARG A 936 50.02 56.95 -70.31
C ARG A 936 50.45 58.23 -69.56
N PRO A 937 51.74 58.41 -69.23
CA PRO A 937 52.21 59.63 -68.59
C PRO A 937 52.05 60.82 -69.55
N LYS A 938 51.55 61.95 -69.03
CA LYS A 938 51.52 63.21 -69.79
C LYS A 938 52.96 63.72 -69.99
N PRO A 939 53.35 64.22 -71.17
CA PRO A 939 54.66 64.82 -71.38
C PRO A 939 54.75 66.15 -70.60
N LYS A 940 55.93 66.42 -70.03
CA LYS A 940 56.30 67.76 -69.57
C LYS A 940 56.76 68.58 -70.78
N ILE A 941 56.24 69.79 -70.90
CA ILE A 941 56.79 70.86 -71.74
C ILE A 941 57.35 71.90 -70.77
N ASN A 942 58.51 72.49 -71.09
CA ASN A 942 59.12 73.58 -70.34
C ASN A 942 58.34 74.89 -70.50
#